data_AF-A0AAD0MNB9-F1
#
_entry.id   AF-A0AAD0MNB9-F1
#
_cell.length_a   1.000
_cell.length_b   1.000
_cell.length_c   1.000
_cell.angle_alpha   90.00
_cell.angle_beta   90.00
_cell.angle_gamma   90.00
#
_symmetry.space_group_name_H-M   'P 1'
#
loop_
_entity.id
_entity.type
_entity.pdbx_description
1 polymer ?
#
loop_
_entity_poly.entity_id
_entity_poly.type
_entity_poly.pdbx_seq_one_letter_code
_entity_poly.pdbx_strand_id
1 'polypeptide(L)'
;MKKLLALLGVVMLTTNIVVAGVAIANADKKPNKTNIKTLQTELQAILDTKDDAKWEVADLQSKVDEKYNVGEITVSLDGASADKINKEIKFKFKGNDKKYTGELVLTQKYSIEGQEEIKIETLNSAFSEILATKPHEAWTAEELQIIIDEKYGANEITVSLSDPSPSEVRENGKTQPIYFIGNDEEGSNPDIKYVGQTVLTHTYIEITEIDAQTINDKITKFTNTNKDVKYENLASAQEAVKTAITEIEGITDITFIADSVRAFEETSLNFKVVTDANHKIHESENNFSVSVNLDSTKEISTIQTELQTILTDAEHKNKAWELGELQAKIDEKYEPVEDVKQITVSFDHAQFNTEIGKYTQRIKFTGNGTFENTLTYKGEVTLEHSYKVTAEISTIQTELETILNNESHNSKAWTKDEIEKELSKKEEYNGITVTPKTVLFDEENSNQDVWIFTGNANENNDYLYTGATEVAHKWTNNTLVKTTVESSLNSLVSTQMTEEEALLALTNANITGLKIKSVNKIAKAIGPMSFVVKTELQESYSWDDKNFNGEFTITGNEIGSAEKLDEVITVKDLGALDNAEDATVKAALKDKNNDLDVDAIKLTISQGDAITTTSYTVKVESNNPNIYTGEVTDVVFTVSTGSVEKLDEVITVKDLGALDNAEDATVKAALKDKNNDLDVDAIKLTISQGDAITTTSYTVKVESNNPNIYTGEVTDVVFTVSTGSVEKLDEVITVKDLVL
;
A
#
# COMPACT_ATOMS: atom_id res chain seq x y z
N MET A 1 27.34 101.17 -7.26
CA MET A 1 27.84 102.12 -8.28
C MET A 1 27.93 101.42 -9.65
N LYS A 2 27.01 101.69 -10.62
CA LYS A 2 27.19 101.51 -12.10
C LYS A 2 25.87 101.69 -12.88
N LYS A 3 25.78 102.77 -13.68
CA LYS A 3 24.99 102.96 -14.93
C LYS A 3 23.44 102.81 -14.91
N LEU A 4 22.67 103.28 -15.91
CA LEU A 4 22.65 104.54 -16.69
C LEU A 4 21.38 104.54 -17.61
N LEU A 5 20.89 105.73 -18.02
CA LEU A 5 19.75 105.97 -18.95
C LEU A 5 18.33 105.60 -18.45
N ALA A 6 17.24 106.14 -19.00
CA ALA A 6 16.91 107.48 -19.58
C ALA A 6 15.43 107.48 -20.04
N LEU A 7 14.74 108.64 -20.07
CA LEU A 7 14.12 109.20 -21.29
C LEU A 7 13.70 110.68 -21.10
N LEU A 8 13.20 111.30 -22.17
CA LEU A 8 12.95 112.73 -22.33
C LEU A 8 11.45 113.02 -22.50
N GLY A 9 10.98 114.22 -22.11
CA GLY A 9 9.64 114.71 -22.40
C GLY A 9 9.59 116.24 -22.42
N VAL A 10 9.42 116.85 -23.60
CA VAL A 10 9.44 118.30 -23.81
C VAL A 10 8.14 118.78 -24.45
N VAL A 11 7.54 119.82 -23.88
CA VAL A 11 6.62 120.72 -24.60
C VAL A 11 6.95 122.16 -24.20
N MET A 12 7.15 123.04 -25.17
CA MET A 12 7.25 124.49 -24.98
C MET A 12 5.89 125.15 -25.22
N LEU A 13 5.67 126.34 -24.65
CA LEU A 13 4.81 127.33 -25.30
C LEU A 13 5.35 128.74 -25.06
N THR A 14 5.70 129.42 -26.16
CA THR A 14 6.21 130.80 -26.17
C THR A 14 5.22 131.71 -26.89
N THR A 15 4.93 132.87 -26.30
CA THR A 15 4.38 134.03 -27.00
C THR A 15 5.07 135.29 -26.50
N ASN A 16 5.08 136.35 -27.30
CA ASN A 16 6.09 137.41 -27.24
C ASN A 16 5.49 138.75 -27.70
N ILE A 17 6.07 139.89 -27.25
CA ILE A 17 5.74 141.27 -27.67
C ILE A 17 4.33 141.70 -27.12
N VAL A 18 4.08 142.90 -26.57
CA VAL A 18 4.32 144.27 -27.08
C VAL A 18 4.85 145.22 -26.00
N VAL A 19 5.78 146.10 -26.37
CA VAL A 19 6.09 147.34 -25.63
C VAL A 19 5.29 148.49 -26.23
N ALA A 20 4.51 149.17 -25.40
CA ALA A 20 3.92 150.48 -25.71
C ALA A 20 4.03 151.37 -24.46
N GLY A 21 4.61 152.56 -24.61
CA GLY A 21 4.75 153.55 -23.54
C GLY A 21 4.06 154.88 -23.89
N VAL A 22 3.84 155.71 -22.87
CA VAL A 22 3.38 157.13 -22.78
C VAL A 22 2.57 157.20 -21.46
N ALA A 23 3.11 157.69 -20.33
CA ALA A 23 3.31 159.11 -19.94
C ALA A 23 1.96 159.85 -19.74
N ILE A 24 1.64 160.59 -18.64
CA ILE A 24 2.37 161.28 -17.54
C ILE A 24 1.36 161.41 -16.33
N ALA A 25 1.64 161.63 -15.04
CA ALA A 25 2.70 162.33 -14.29
C ALA A 25 2.92 161.83 -12.83
N ASN A 26 3.94 162.39 -12.15
CA ASN A 26 4.06 162.80 -10.74
C ASN A 26 3.21 162.15 -9.60
N ALA A 27 3.88 161.54 -8.61
CA ALA A 27 3.90 161.98 -7.19
C ALA A 27 4.77 161.05 -6.30
N ASP A 28 5.45 161.62 -5.29
CA ASP A 28 6.21 160.84 -4.30
C ASP A 28 5.32 160.03 -3.35
N LYS A 29 5.59 158.72 -3.25
CA LYS A 29 5.24 157.90 -2.08
C LYS A 29 6.36 156.89 -1.78
N LYS A 30 6.87 156.90 -0.55
CA LYS A 30 7.64 155.77 -0.02
C LYS A 30 6.75 154.52 -0.01
N PRO A 31 7.26 153.31 -0.33
CA PRO A 31 6.52 152.09 -0.10
C PRO A 31 6.32 151.88 1.41
N ASN A 32 5.07 151.70 1.84
CA ASN A 32 4.77 151.21 3.18
C ASN A 32 5.22 149.75 3.27
N LYS A 33 6.28 149.50 4.04
CA LYS A 33 6.72 148.14 4.37
C LYS A 33 5.87 147.59 5.52
N THR A 34 5.47 146.33 5.44
CA THR A 34 4.62 145.68 6.44
C THR A 34 5.48 144.92 7.46
N ASN A 35 5.31 145.16 8.76
CA ASN A 35 6.05 144.40 9.76
C ASN A 35 5.51 142.96 9.85
N ILE A 36 6.40 141.95 9.82
CA ILE A 36 6.02 140.53 9.76
C ILE A 36 5.14 140.07 10.94
N LYS A 37 5.21 140.73 12.10
CA LYS A 37 4.33 140.44 13.25
C LYS A 37 2.84 140.61 12.94
N THR A 38 2.49 141.41 11.93
CA THR A 38 1.09 141.54 11.45
C THR A 38 0.56 140.27 10.77
N LEU A 39 1.43 139.38 10.32
CA LEU A 39 1.09 138.10 9.70
C LEU A 39 1.07 136.92 10.69
N GLN A 40 1.22 137.17 11.99
CA GLN A 40 1.42 136.12 13.00
C GLN A 40 0.36 135.01 12.95
N THR A 41 -0.92 135.36 12.90
CA THR A 41 -2.01 134.39 12.82
C THR A 41 -1.96 133.57 11.53
N GLU A 42 -1.56 134.19 10.42
CA GLU A 42 -1.50 133.52 9.11
C GLU A 42 -0.27 132.60 8.94
N LEU A 43 0.84 132.91 9.61
CA LEU A 43 2.05 132.09 9.62
C LEU A 43 1.92 130.93 10.61
N GLN A 44 1.27 131.16 11.75
CA GLN A 44 0.91 130.08 12.70
C GLN A 44 -0.04 129.08 12.04
N ALA A 45 -1.06 129.57 11.33
CA ALA A 45 -1.98 128.71 10.58
C ALA A 45 -1.32 127.92 9.43
N ILE A 46 -0.08 128.21 9.02
CA ILE A 46 0.70 127.33 8.12
C ILE A 46 1.36 126.21 8.93
N LEU A 47 2.00 126.53 10.06
CA LEU A 47 2.58 125.52 10.97
C LEU A 47 1.53 124.48 11.37
N ASP A 48 0.35 124.95 11.75
CA ASP A 48 -0.78 124.15 12.23
C ASP A 48 -1.44 123.26 11.15
N THR A 49 -0.98 123.31 9.88
CA THR A 49 -1.44 122.36 8.84
C THR A 49 -0.73 121.00 8.87
N LYS A 50 0.18 120.78 9.82
CA LYS A 50 0.86 119.51 10.03
C LYS A 50 1.01 119.24 11.53
N ASP A 51 0.22 118.30 12.05
CA ASP A 51 0.11 117.95 13.47
C ASP A 51 0.45 116.47 13.77
N ASP A 52 0.69 115.67 12.74
CA ASP A 52 1.19 114.29 12.83
C ASP A 52 2.72 114.24 13.03
N ALA A 53 3.46 115.07 12.31
CA ALA A 53 4.92 115.09 12.31
C ALA A 53 5.52 116.51 12.22
N LYS A 54 6.75 116.65 12.69
CA LYS A 54 7.57 117.87 12.55
C LYS A 54 7.60 118.38 11.10
N TRP A 55 7.57 119.70 10.93
CA TRP A 55 7.93 120.36 9.67
C TRP A 55 9.44 120.27 9.42
N GLU A 56 9.86 119.82 8.23
CA GLU A 56 11.21 120.10 7.77
C GLU A 56 11.30 121.50 7.16
N VAL A 57 12.46 122.14 7.35
CA VAL A 57 12.65 123.57 7.05
C VAL A 57 12.44 123.85 5.56
N ALA A 58 12.84 122.94 4.67
CA ALA A 58 12.67 123.09 3.22
C ALA A 58 11.20 123.06 2.78
N ASP A 59 10.40 122.15 3.36
CA ASP A 59 8.99 122.01 3.05
C ASP A 59 8.19 123.22 3.54
N LEU A 60 8.47 123.65 4.78
CA LEU A 60 7.83 124.80 5.39
C LEU A 60 8.23 126.12 4.70
N GLN A 61 9.51 126.29 4.31
CA GLN A 61 9.95 127.40 3.47
C GLN A 61 9.18 127.43 2.15
N SER A 62 9.05 126.28 1.48
CA SER A 62 8.31 126.16 0.21
C SER A 62 6.84 126.56 0.38
N LYS A 63 6.18 126.17 1.49
CA LYS A 63 4.78 126.51 1.78
C LYS A 63 4.59 127.99 2.14
N VAL A 64 5.58 128.63 2.75
CA VAL A 64 5.60 130.09 2.99
C VAL A 64 5.80 130.86 1.68
N ASP A 65 6.73 130.41 0.84
CA ASP A 65 7.02 131.04 -0.46
C ASP A 65 5.85 130.95 -1.45
N GLU A 66 5.10 129.83 -1.45
CA GLU A 66 3.86 129.67 -2.23
C GLU A 66 2.84 130.77 -1.91
N LYS A 67 2.70 131.14 -0.63
CA LYS A 67 1.70 132.13 -0.18
C LYS A 67 2.19 133.57 -0.25
N TYR A 68 3.45 133.86 0.09
CA TYR A 68 3.97 135.23 0.22
C TYR A 68 4.85 135.70 -0.94
N ASN A 69 5.15 134.80 -1.90
CA ASN A 69 6.13 134.87 -2.99
C ASN A 69 7.57 134.56 -2.53
N VAL A 70 8.33 133.90 -3.41
CA VAL A 70 9.67 133.34 -3.14
C VAL A 70 10.64 134.38 -2.57
N GLY A 71 11.14 134.12 -1.37
CA GLY A 71 12.14 134.97 -0.71
C GLY A 71 11.59 136.30 -0.18
N GLU A 72 10.28 136.45 -0.02
CA GLU A 72 9.67 137.56 0.72
C GLU A 72 9.71 137.34 2.23
N ILE A 73 9.63 136.07 2.67
CA ILE A 73 9.79 135.62 4.06
C ILE A 73 10.67 134.36 4.08
N THR A 74 11.72 134.34 4.89
CA THR A 74 12.58 133.18 5.10
C THR A 74 12.31 132.51 6.44
N VAL A 75 12.39 131.18 6.49
CA VAL A 75 12.16 130.32 7.66
C VAL A 75 13.47 129.68 8.11
N SER A 76 13.71 129.66 9.42
CA SER A 76 14.75 128.83 10.06
C SER A 76 14.21 128.24 11.36
N LEU A 77 14.90 127.23 11.92
CA LEU A 77 14.66 126.83 13.31
C LEU A 77 15.14 127.95 14.27
N ASP A 78 14.48 128.08 15.43
CA ASP A 78 14.87 129.00 16.49
C ASP A 78 15.47 128.25 17.70
N GLY A 79 16.74 127.87 17.55
CA GLY A 79 17.45 127.04 18.53
C GLY A 79 17.35 125.54 18.22
N ALA A 80 18.12 124.75 18.98
CA ALA A 80 18.33 123.32 18.73
C ALA A 80 17.71 122.43 19.82
N SER A 81 16.40 122.54 20.00
CA SER A 81 15.59 121.44 20.56
C SER A 81 14.11 121.58 20.16
N ALA A 82 13.48 120.44 19.88
CA ALA A 82 12.05 120.30 20.12
C ALA A 82 11.87 119.95 21.61
N ASP A 83 10.86 120.52 22.26
CA ASP A 83 10.55 120.22 23.65
C ASP A 83 9.82 118.86 23.72
N LYS A 84 10.59 117.76 23.81
CA LYS A 84 10.15 116.37 23.60
C LYS A 84 9.01 115.95 24.56
N ILE A 85 8.85 116.63 25.70
CA ILE A 85 7.74 116.43 26.66
C ILE A 85 6.41 117.01 26.13
N ASN A 86 6.46 118.20 25.51
CA ASN A 86 5.29 118.92 25.01
C ASN A 86 5.03 118.69 23.50
N LYS A 87 5.96 118.03 22.81
CA LYS A 87 6.01 117.82 21.35
C LYS A 87 5.92 119.15 20.56
N GLU A 88 6.65 120.16 21.02
CA GLU A 88 6.67 121.52 20.45
C GLU A 88 8.02 121.85 19.78
N ILE A 89 8.02 122.56 18.65
CA ILE A 89 9.24 123.04 17.96
C ILE A 89 9.07 124.46 17.42
N LYS A 90 10.13 125.29 17.50
CA LYS A 90 10.08 126.72 17.19
C LYS A 90 10.74 127.08 15.87
N PHE A 91 10.04 127.87 15.07
CA PHE A 91 10.49 128.40 13.79
C PHE A 91 10.56 129.94 13.84
N LYS A 92 11.66 130.49 13.34
CA LYS A 92 11.87 131.92 13.12
C LYS A 92 11.55 132.26 11.67
N PHE A 93 10.63 133.20 11.50
CA PHE A 93 10.22 133.79 10.24
C PHE A 93 10.80 135.20 10.14
N LYS A 94 11.46 135.52 9.02
CA LYS A 94 12.15 136.78 8.80
C LYS A 94 11.72 137.41 7.48
N GLY A 95 11.27 138.66 7.53
CA GLY A 95 10.98 139.44 6.32
C GLY A 95 12.26 139.89 5.61
N ASN A 96 12.22 139.98 4.28
CA ASN A 96 13.40 140.33 3.46
C ASN A 96 13.80 141.83 3.47
N ASP A 97 13.18 142.63 4.34
CA ASP A 97 13.26 144.08 4.46
C ASP A 97 12.96 144.89 3.18
N LYS A 98 12.44 144.27 2.11
CA LYS A 98 11.90 144.96 0.92
C LYS A 98 10.41 145.23 1.08
N LYS A 99 9.62 144.16 1.23
CA LYS A 99 8.15 144.16 1.36
C LYS A 99 7.73 143.96 2.80
N TYR A 100 8.30 142.94 3.46
CA TYR A 100 8.09 142.62 4.86
C TYR A 100 9.34 142.91 5.69
N THR A 101 9.17 143.46 6.90
CA THR A 101 10.28 143.84 7.79
C THR A 101 10.24 143.15 9.14
N GLY A 102 11.44 142.90 9.69
CA GLY A 102 11.63 142.32 11.02
C GLY A 102 11.48 140.80 11.11
N GLU A 103 11.40 140.31 12.34
CA GLU A 103 11.40 138.88 12.69
C GLU A 103 10.24 138.52 13.63
N LEU A 104 9.79 137.28 13.55
CA LEU A 104 8.76 136.65 14.37
C LEU A 104 9.16 135.19 14.65
N VAL A 105 8.90 134.69 15.85
CA VAL A 105 9.10 133.27 16.22
C VAL A 105 7.75 132.67 16.58
N LEU A 106 7.46 131.48 16.05
CA LEU A 106 6.21 130.74 16.23
C LEU A 106 6.51 129.27 16.53
N THR A 107 5.51 128.55 17.07
CA THR A 107 5.69 127.17 17.56
C THR A 107 4.74 126.21 16.86
N GLN A 108 5.25 125.15 16.23
CA GLN A 108 4.46 124.00 15.79
C GLN A 108 4.28 123.04 16.98
N LYS A 109 3.13 122.36 17.06
CA LYS A 109 2.92 121.18 17.92
C LYS A 109 2.59 119.97 17.05
N TYR A 110 2.99 118.75 17.44
CA TYR A 110 2.71 117.54 16.66
C TYR A 110 2.57 116.28 17.54
N SER A 111 2.20 115.12 16.97
CA SER A 111 2.13 113.84 17.69
C SER A 111 2.34 112.58 16.85
N ILE A 112 3.36 111.82 17.22
CA ILE A 112 3.64 110.44 16.78
C ILE A 112 3.05 109.45 17.81
N GLU A 113 2.68 108.25 17.36
CA GLU A 113 2.03 107.17 18.11
C GLU A 113 2.80 105.83 17.90
N GLY A 114 3.05 105.06 18.98
CA GLY A 114 3.41 103.63 18.89
C GLY A 114 4.90 103.22 18.89
N GLN A 115 5.73 103.69 19.84
CA GLN A 115 7.03 103.06 20.16
C GLN A 115 7.14 102.78 21.67
N GLU A 116 7.58 101.56 22.02
CA GLU A 116 8.01 101.15 23.36
C GLU A 116 9.41 100.48 23.25
N GLU A 117 10.19 100.60 24.33
CA GLU A 117 11.62 100.28 24.44
C GLU A 117 11.86 98.79 24.75
N ILE A 118 12.67 98.07 23.96
CA ILE A 118 12.87 96.61 24.11
C ILE A 118 14.20 96.30 24.80
N LYS A 119 14.16 95.74 26.00
CA LYS A 119 15.39 95.36 26.71
C LYS A 119 16.03 94.08 26.19
N ILE A 120 17.36 94.13 25.97
CA ILE A 120 18.17 92.98 25.54
C ILE A 120 18.10 91.77 26.47
N GLU A 121 17.91 91.97 27.79
CA GLU A 121 17.82 90.86 28.76
C GLU A 121 16.70 89.85 28.44
N THR A 122 15.68 90.28 27.70
CA THR A 122 14.55 89.43 27.25
C THR A 122 14.93 88.44 26.14
N LEU A 123 16.04 88.65 25.43
CA LEU A 123 16.48 87.83 24.30
C LEU A 123 17.42 86.68 24.70
N ASN A 124 17.77 86.57 25.98
CA ASN A 124 18.81 85.64 26.47
C ASN A 124 18.60 84.17 26.05
N SER A 125 17.36 83.67 26.01
CA SER A 125 17.09 82.31 25.51
C SER A 125 17.40 82.18 24.01
N ALA A 126 16.97 83.15 23.20
CA ALA A 126 17.16 83.13 21.75
C ALA A 126 18.62 83.38 21.33
N PHE A 127 19.42 84.06 22.16
CA PHE A 127 20.88 84.10 22.01
C PHE A 127 21.52 82.77 22.41
N SER A 128 21.11 82.15 23.52
CA SER A 128 21.62 80.85 23.96
C SER A 128 21.40 79.76 22.89
N GLU A 129 20.23 79.77 22.23
CA GLU A 129 19.93 78.92 21.07
C GLU A 129 20.90 79.15 19.89
N ILE A 130 21.24 80.40 19.58
CA ILE A 130 22.21 80.73 18.52
C ILE A 130 23.60 80.20 18.91
N LEU A 131 24.07 80.48 20.12
CA LEU A 131 25.41 80.08 20.56
C LEU A 131 25.59 78.56 20.52
N ALA A 132 24.56 77.80 20.89
CA ALA A 132 24.54 76.34 20.83
C ALA A 132 24.67 75.75 19.40
N THR A 133 24.53 76.55 18.33
CA THR A 133 24.76 76.08 16.95
C THR A 133 26.23 75.85 16.59
N LYS A 134 27.18 76.36 17.40
CA LYS A 134 28.63 76.18 17.21
C LYS A 134 29.27 75.39 18.39
N PRO A 135 28.87 74.12 18.65
CA PRO A 135 29.19 73.40 19.89
C PRO A 135 30.66 72.95 20.04
N HIS A 136 31.50 73.16 19.01
CA HIS A 136 32.88 72.69 18.95
C HIS A 136 33.94 73.77 18.77
N GLU A 137 33.53 75.03 18.59
CA GLU A 137 34.44 76.14 18.27
C GLU A 137 34.03 77.43 18.98
N ALA A 138 34.97 78.36 19.12
CA ALA A 138 34.69 79.74 19.50
C ALA A 138 33.89 80.46 18.41
N TRP A 139 33.09 81.44 18.84
CA TRP A 139 32.54 82.45 17.94
C TRP A 139 33.62 83.48 17.62
N THR A 140 33.65 83.93 16.36
CA THR A 140 34.28 85.21 16.02
C THR A 140 33.23 86.33 16.07
N ALA A 141 33.68 87.57 16.30
CA ALA A 141 32.76 88.70 16.42
C ALA A 141 32.02 88.98 15.11
N GLU A 142 32.70 88.80 13.96
CA GLU A 142 32.14 88.98 12.63
C GLU A 142 31.04 87.95 12.31
N GLU A 143 31.28 86.65 12.53
CA GLU A 143 30.27 85.60 12.34
C GLU A 143 29.01 85.85 13.18
N LEU A 144 29.17 86.13 14.47
CA LEU A 144 28.03 86.27 15.37
C LEU A 144 27.29 87.60 15.18
N GLN A 145 28.01 88.69 14.88
CA GLN A 145 27.39 89.97 14.53
C GLN A 145 26.49 89.85 13.29
N ILE A 146 26.92 89.13 12.25
CA ILE A 146 26.12 88.89 11.04
C ILE A 146 24.79 88.19 11.37
N ILE A 147 24.82 87.14 12.22
CA ILE A 147 23.61 86.40 12.62
C ILE A 147 22.68 87.27 13.48
N ILE A 148 23.24 88.15 14.31
CA ILE A 148 22.47 89.08 15.15
C ILE A 148 21.84 90.21 14.31
N ASP A 149 22.59 90.81 13.39
CA ASP A 149 22.09 91.84 12.46
C ASP A 149 21.01 91.28 11.51
N GLU A 150 21.13 90.03 11.04
CA GLU A 150 20.10 89.37 10.22
C GLU A 150 18.81 89.12 11.00
N LYS A 151 18.91 88.69 12.27
CA LYS A 151 17.75 88.27 13.08
C LYS A 151 17.04 89.42 13.81
N TYR A 152 17.76 90.47 14.20
CA TYR A 152 17.24 91.59 15.00
C TYR A 152 17.29 92.95 14.29
N GLY A 153 18.12 93.08 13.25
CA GLY A 153 18.26 94.28 12.41
C GLY A 153 19.66 94.89 12.49
N ALA A 154 20.14 95.43 11.36
CA ALA A 154 21.50 95.92 11.24
C ALA A 154 21.79 97.14 12.14
N ASN A 155 22.84 97.06 12.97
CA ASN A 155 23.22 98.04 14.00
C ASN A 155 22.24 98.19 15.17
N GLU A 156 21.30 97.26 15.37
CA GLU A 156 20.38 97.27 16.52
C GLU A 156 21.07 96.77 17.81
N ILE A 157 21.92 95.75 17.66
CA ILE A 157 22.60 95.07 18.76
C ILE A 157 24.07 94.86 18.36
N THR A 158 24.99 95.33 19.20
CA THR A 158 26.43 95.10 19.05
C THR A 158 26.85 93.86 19.84
N VAL A 159 27.61 92.97 19.18
CA VAL A 159 28.27 91.80 19.77
C VAL A 159 29.70 92.16 20.15
N SER A 160 30.11 91.78 21.36
CA SER A 160 31.51 91.87 21.83
C SER A 160 31.91 90.59 22.54
N LEU A 161 33.15 90.13 22.32
CA LEU A 161 33.64 88.83 22.77
C LEU A 161 34.87 88.99 23.66
N SER A 162 34.99 88.14 24.67
CA SER A 162 36.25 87.88 25.36
C SER A 162 37.02 86.74 24.67
N ASP A 163 38.33 86.66 24.94
CA ASP A 163 39.15 85.51 24.58
C ASP A 163 38.60 84.22 25.24
N PRO A 164 38.56 83.07 24.54
CA PRO A 164 38.15 81.81 25.13
C PRO A 164 39.10 81.31 26.22
N SER A 165 38.54 80.82 27.32
CA SER A 165 39.26 80.19 28.44
C SER A 165 39.00 78.68 28.54
N PRO A 166 39.91 77.89 29.14
CA PRO A 166 39.61 76.51 29.52
C PRO A 166 38.42 76.42 30.48
N SER A 167 37.61 75.38 30.34
CA SER A 167 36.54 75.05 31.28
C SER A 167 37.11 74.33 32.50
N GLU A 168 36.67 74.69 33.71
CA GLU A 168 37.01 73.96 34.94
C GLU A 168 36.37 72.55 35.01
N VAL A 169 35.51 72.19 34.04
CA VAL A 169 34.68 70.97 34.06
C VAL A 169 35.22 69.84 33.16
N ARG A 170 35.95 70.16 32.08
CA ARG A 170 36.49 69.19 31.11
C ARG A 170 37.77 69.70 30.47
N GLU A 171 38.75 68.81 30.24
CA GLU A 171 40.08 69.14 29.73
C GLU A 171 40.09 69.77 28.32
N ASN A 172 39.25 69.26 27.40
CA ASN A 172 39.00 69.84 26.07
C ASN A 172 37.79 70.81 26.04
N GLY A 173 37.17 71.09 27.20
CA GLY A 173 36.09 72.05 27.31
C GLY A 173 36.62 73.48 27.33
N LYS A 174 35.91 74.39 26.65
CA LYS A 174 36.18 75.84 26.65
C LYS A 174 34.94 76.64 27.01
N THR A 175 35.17 77.85 27.49
CA THR A 175 34.14 78.86 27.74
C THR A 175 34.54 80.18 27.08
N GLN A 176 33.58 80.90 26.53
CA GLN A 176 33.79 82.22 25.91
C GLN A 176 32.67 83.15 26.38
N PRO A 177 32.98 84.19 27.19
CA PRO A 177 32.04 85.26 27.51
C PRO A 177 31.69 86.10 26.28
N ILE A 178 30.38 86.32 26.09
CA ILE A 178 29.80 87.03 24.94
C ILE A 178 28.84 88.09 25.46
N TYR A 179 29.12 89.34 25.12
CA TYR A 179 28.31 90.50 25.49
C TYR A 179 27.43 90.91 24.30
N PHE A 180 26.14 91.10 24.57
CA PHE A 180 25.19 91.70 23.62
C PHE A 180 24.77 93.07 24.18
N ILE A 181 24.92 94.13 23.39
CA ILE A 181 24.75 95.52 23.79
C ILE A 181 23.72 96.18 22.86
N GLY A 182 22.67 96.77 23.41
CA GLY A 182 21.63 97.46 22.67
C GLY A 182 22.07 98.89 22.35
N ASN A 183 21.94 99.28 21.10
CA ASN A 183 22.59 100.50 20.59
C ASN A 183 21.76 101.80 20.77
N ASP A 184 20.60 101.76 21.44
CA ASP A 184 19.92 102.97 21.89
C ASP A 184 20.46 103.44 23.25
N GLU A 185 21.31 104.46 23.22
CA GLU A 185 21.76 105.17 24.42
C GLU A 185 20.64 106.10 24.92
N GLU A 186 19.95 105.71 26.00
CA GLU A 186 18.99 106.51 26.77
C GLU A 186 17.78 107.08 25.98
N GLY A 187 17.22 106.36 25.00
CA GLY A 187 16.05 106.83 24.24
C GLY A 187 16.36 108.01 23.31
N SER A 188 17.63 108.14 22.93
CA SER A 188 18.13 109.27 22.14
C SER A 188 17.95 109.07 20.64
N ASN A 189 17.93 107.83 20.14
CA ASN A 189 17.76 107.53 18.72
C ASN A 189 16.42 106.83 18.43
N PRO A 190 15.44 107.48 17.77
CA PRO A 190 14.14 106.88 17.48
C PRO A 190 14.17 105.72 16.45
N ASP A 191 15.30 105.52 15.76
CA ASP A 191 15.45 104.49 14.73
C ASP A 191 16.00 103.15 15.25
N ILE A 192 16.34 103.04 16.55
CA ILE A 192 16.85 101.81 17.21
C ILE A 192 15.83 101.34 18.27
N LYS A 193 15.70 100.02 18.44
CA LYS A 193 14.67 99.39 19.30
C LYS A 193 15.20 98.80 20.61
N TYR A 194 16.47 98.41 20.62
CA TYR A 194 17.03 97.55 21.67
C TYR A 194 17.94 98.31 22.64
N VAL A 195 17.68 98.14 23.94
CA VAL A 195 18.37 98.85 25.03
C VAL A 195 19.08 97.90 25.99
N GLY A 196 20.13 98.41 26.64
CA GLY A 196 20.82 97.75 27.74
C GLY A 196 21.79 96.67 27.30
N GLN A 197 22.37 95.95 28.26
CA GLN A 197 23.43 94.97 28.02
C GLN A 197 23.14 93.66 28.75
N THR A 198 23.54 92.55 28.14
CA THR A 198 23.58 91.24 28.80
C THR A 198 24.86 90.48 28.44
N VAL A 199 25.18 89.44 29.20
CA VAL A 199 26.34 88.59 28.96
C VAL A 199 25.94 87.12 29.09
N LEU A 200 26.36 86.31 28.12
CA LEU A 200 26.17 84.86 28.11
C LEU A 200 27.51 84.17 27.91
N THR A 201 27.67 82.99 28.48
CA THR A 201 28.89 82.18 28.33
C THR A 201 28.64 81.09 27.30
N HIS A 202 29.16 81.26 26.09
CA HIS A 202 29.26 80.15 25.14
C HIS A 202 30.15 79.07 25.74
N THR A 203 29.76 77.81 25.61
CA THR A 203 30.50 76.65 26.16
C THR A 203 30.58 75.60 25.07
N TYR A 204 31.79 75.21 24.71
CA TYR A 204 32.06 74.30 23.59
C TYR A 204 33.14 73.27 23.95
N ILE A 205 33.22 72.19 23.16
CA ILE A 205 34.21 71.13 23.33
C ILE A 205 35.04 71.05 22.06
N GLU A 206 36.32 71.41 22.13
CA GLU A 206 37.23 71.32 20.97
C GLU A 206 37.35 69.86 20.52
N ILE A 207 37.28 69.63 19.21
CA ILE A 207 37.34 68.27 18.66
C ILE A 207 38.76 67.72 18.84
N THR A 208 38.87 66.64 19.60
CA THR A 208 40.13 65.93 19.82
C THR A 208 40.50 65.12 18.57
N GLU A 209 41.74 65.25 18.11
CA GLU A 209 42.28 64.42 17.02
C GLU A 209 42.85 63.10 17.58
N ILE A 210 42.34 61.98 17.07
CA ILE A 210 42.88 60.65 17.37
C ILE A 210 44.03 60.38 16.40
N ASP A 211 45.25 60.38 16.93
CA ASP A 211 46.46 59.97 16.19
C ASP A 211 46.33 58.51 15.73
N ALA A 212 46.45 58.28 14.42
CA ALA A 212 46.39 56.96 13.80
C ALA A 212 47.45 55.98 14.36
N GLN A 213 48.58 56.48 14.89
CA GLN A 213 49.56 55.66 15.59
C GLN A 213 48.98 54.98 16.83
N THR A 214 48.06 55.63 17.55
CA THR A 214 47.35 55.04 18.72
C THR A 214 46.60 53.77 18.32
N ILE A 215 45.99 53.78 17.14
CA ILE A 215 45.23 52.65 16.59
C ILE A 215 46.21 51.58 16.09
N ASN A 216 47.30 51.96 15.41
CA ASN A 216 48.35 51.04 14.97
C ASN A 216 49.06 50.32 16.15
N ASP A 217 49.31 51.01 17.25
CA ASP A 217 49.86 50.44 18.48
C ASP A 217 48.87 49.45 19.13
N LYS A 218 47.56 49.78 19.10
CA LYS A 218 46.49 48.90 19.57
C LYS A 218 46.37 47.63 18.73
N ILE A 219 46.42 47.76 17.39
CA ILE A 219 46.47 46.65 16.43
C ILE A 219 47.70 45.78 16.68
N THR A 220 48.87 46.39 16.88
CA THR A 220 50.12 45.68 17.16
C THR A 220 50.03 44.91 18.48
N LYS A 221 49.46 45.51 19.54
CA LYS A 221 49.22 44.84 20.82
C LYS A 221 48.20 43.70 20.69
N PHE A 222 47.11 43.91 19.96
CA PHE A 222 46.08 42.89 19.71
C PHE A 222 46.69 41.69 18.97
N THR A 223 47.42 41.93 17.88
CA THR A 223 48.06 40.89 17.07
C THR A 223 49.07 40.09 17.89
N ASN A 224 49.92 40.75 18.70
CA ASN A 224 50.89 40.05 19.56
C ASN A 224 50.24 39.27 20.70
N THR A 225 49.10 39.73 21.24
CA THR A 225 48.33 39.02 22.27
C THR A 225 47.58 37.81 21.70
N ASN A 226 47.05 37.94 20.48
CA ASN A 226 46.19 36.94 19.83
C ASN A 226 46.91 36.12 18.75
N LYS A 227 48.25 36.18 18.65
CA LYS A 227 49.04 35.49 17.62
C LYS A 227 48.80 33.97 17.57
N ASP A 228 48.50 33.36 18.71
CA ASP A 228 48.24 31.92 18.85
C ASP A 228 46.72 31.60 18.85
N VAL A 229 45.86 32.61 18.72
CA VAL A 229 44.40 32.47 18.73
C VAL A 229 43.91 32.30 17.29
N LYS A 230 43.42 31.10 16.96
CA LYS A 230 42.64 30.85 15.74
C LYS A 230 41.16 31.08 16.03
N TYR A 231 40.51 31.97 15.31
CA TYR A 231 39.07 32.18 15.43
C TYR A 231 38.31 31.14 14.61
N GLU A 232 37.26 30.55 15.20
CA GLU A 232 36.39 29.55 14.54
C GLU A 232 35.85 30.03 13.18
N ASN A 233 35.59 31.33 13.05
CA ASN A 233 35.02 31.91 11.85
C ASN A 233 35.36 33.40 11.72
N LEU A 234 35.05 33.98 10.56
CA LEU A 234 35.31 35.38 10.26
C LEU A 234 34.59 36.36 11.21
N ALA A 235 33.38 36.03 11.67
CA ALA A 235 32.59 36.93 12.51
C ALA A 235 33.14 36.99 13.95
N SER A 236 33.59 35.87 14.52
CA SER A 236 34.23 35.88 15.84
C SER A 236 35.59 36.58 15.84
N ALA A 237 36.34 36.52 14.73
CA ALA A 237 37.54 37.35 14.55
C ALA A 237 37.22 38.85 14.45
N GLN A 238 36.20 39.21 13.65
CA GLN A 238 35.74 40.59 13.48
C GLN A 238 35.26 41.21 14.81
N GLU A 239 34.50 40.47 15.62
CA GLU A 239 34.01 40.96 16.91
C GLU A 239 35.13 41.14 17.94
N ALA A 240 36.14 40.26 17.94
CA ALA A 240 37.32 40.40 18.78
C ALA A 240 38.15 41.63 18.42
N VAL A 241 38.37 41.89 17.12
CA VAL A 241 39.02 43.11 16.63
C VAL A 241 38.21 44.35 16.99
N LYS A 242 36.89 44.34 16.73
CA LYS A 242 35.98 45.44 17.06
C LYS A 242 36.08 45.80 18.54
N THR A 243 35.85 44.82 19.41
CA THR A 243 35.94 44.98 20.87
C THR A 243 37.27 45.64 21.27
N ALA A 244 38.39 45.12 20.78
CA ALA A 244 39.72 45.62 21.11
C ALA A 244 39.97 47.05 20.62
N ILE A 245 39.47 47.45 19.44
CA ILE A 245 39.66 48.82 18.93
C ILE A 245 38.73 49.83 19.62
N THR A 246 37.49 49.43 19.97
CA THR A 246 36.54 50.26 20.73
C THR A 246 36.94 50.51 22.21
N GLU A 247 38.04 49.93 22.68
CA GLU A 247 38.68 50.33 23.95
C GLU A 247 39.48 51.65 23.85
N ILE A 248 39.63 52.24 22.66
CA ILE A 248 40.27 53.56 22.47
C ILE A 248 39.21 54.65 22.68
N GLU A 249 39.49 55.60 23.57
CA GLU A 249 38.60 56.74 23.81
C GLU A 249 38.33 57.53 22.52
N GLY A 250 37.07 57.90 22.32
CA GLY A 250 36.62 58.56 21.10
C GLY A 250 36.23 57.64 19.94
N ILE A 251 36.52 56.33 20.00
CA ILE A 251 36.06 55.35 18.99
C ILE A 251 34.79 54.66 19.48
N THR A 252 33.76 54.64 18.62
CA THR A 252 32.43 54.07 18.94
C THR A 252 32.13 52.78 18.20
N ASP A 253 32.67 52.61 16.98
CA ASP A 253 32.55 51.39 16.19
C ASP A 253 33.71 51.29 15.16
N ILE A 254 33.81 50.16 14.46
CA ILE A 254 34.63 50.00 13.26
C ILE A 254 33.80 49.43 12.10
N THR A 255 34.11 49.84 10.88
CA THR A 255 33.48 49.36 9.65
C THR A 255 34.48 48.54 8.84
N PHE A 256 34.24 47.24 8.70
CA PHE A 256 35.07 46.35 7.88
C PHE A 256 34.87 46.61 6.37
N ILE A 257 35.97 46.54 5.62
CA ILE A 257 36.04 46.74 4.17
C ILE A 257 36.14 45.36 3.50
N ALA A 258 35.47 45.18 2.36
CA ALA A 258 35.24 43.86 1.75
C ALA A 258 36.50 43.14 1.22
N ASP A 259 37.65 43.82 1.13
CA ASP A 259 38.91 43.31 0.57
C ASP A 259 39.69 42.40 1.56
N SER A 260 39.01 41.48 2.23
CA SER A 260 39.63 40.50 3.14
C SER A 260 40.30 39.37 2.36
N VAL A 261 41.63 39.49 2.20
CA VAL A 261 42.46 38.46 1.58
C VAL A 261 42.66 37.30 2.58
N ARG A 262 42.29 36.08 2.17
CA ARG A 262 42.58 34.83 2.90
C ARG A 262 43.84 34.19 2.34
N ALA A 263 44.83 33.93 3.18
CA ALA A 263 46.11 33.32 2.82
C ALA A 263 46.40 32.06 3.64
N PHE A 264 45.59 31.01 3.41
CA PHE A 264 45.70 29.63 3.93
C PHE A 264 45.64 29.38 5.45
N GLU A 265 46.10 30.32 6.29
CA GLU A 265 45.99 30.30 7.76
C GLU A 265 45.75 31.71 8.30
N GLU A 266 46.51 32.69 7.80
CA GLU A 266 46.38 34.11 8.11
C GLU A 266 45.31 34.77 7.23
N THR A 267 44.48 35.64 7.82
CA THR A 267 43.47 36.45 7.14
C THR A 267 43.65 37.92 7.52
N SER A 268 43.73 38.78 6.50
CA SER A 268 43.78 40.24 6.70
C SER A 268 42.36 40.82 6.80
N LEU A 269 42.08 41.53 7.89
CA LEU A 269 40.85 42.29 8.10
C LEU A 269 41.14 43.79 7.93
N ASN A 270 40.61 44.38 6.86
CA ASN A 270 40.73 45.80 6.59
C ASN A 270 39.51 46.54 7.17
N PHE A 271 39.71 47.69 7.83
CA PHE A 271 38.64 48.43 8.49
C PHE A 271 38.89 49.94 8.59
N LYS A 272 37.80 50.70 8.73
CA LYS A 272 37.79 52.10 9.19
C LYS A 272 37.29 52.20 10.62
N VAL A 273 37.69 53.23 11.36
CA VAL A 273 37.12 53.57 12.67
C VAL A 273 36.01 54.61 12.56
N VAL A 274 35.04 54.56 13.47
CA VAL A 274 33.91 55.49 13.58
C VAL A 274 34.01 56.20 14.93
N THR A 275 34.16 57.53 14.92
CA THR A 275 34.37 58.33 16.14
C THR A 275 33.08 58.88 16.75
N ASP A 276 33.13 59.30 18.02
CA ASP A 276 32.05 60.10 18.62
C ASP A 276 32.10 61.58 18.15
N ALA A 277 31.07 62.36 18.49
CA ALA A 277 30.91 63.74 18.02
C ALA A 277 32.00 64.73 18.48
N ASN A 278 32.80 64.39 19.50
CA ASN A 278 33.89 65.22 20.04
C ASN A 278 35.26 64.77 19.54
N HIS A 279 35.33 63.71 18.71
CA HIS A 279 36.56 63.10 18.23
C HIS A 279 36.56 62.99 16.71
N LYS A 280 37.73 63.15 16.10
CA LYS A 280 37.93 62.89 14.66
C LYS A 280 39.27 62.20 14.41
N ILE A 281 39.35 61.49 13.30
CA ILE A 281 40.59 61.03 12.67
C ILE A 281 40.71 61.69 11.30
N HIS A 282 41.92 61.92 10.80
CA HIS A 282 42.11 62.44 9.46
C HIS A 282 41.70 61.39 8.40
N GLU A 283 40.82 61.74 7.47
CA GLU A 283 40.16 60.74 6.60
C GLU A 283 41.12 59.99 5.65
N SER A 284 42.29 60.56 5.32
CA SER A 284 43.34 59.86 4.58
C SER A 284 44.12 58.83 5.41
N GLU A 285 43.97 58.86 6.73
CA GLU A 285 44.63 57.99 7.71
C GLU A 285 43.65 56.98 8.33
N ASN A 286 42.34 57.21 8.15
CA ASN A 286 41.27 56.30 8.54
C ASN A 286 41.17 55.09 7.57
N ASN A 287 42.19 54.23 7.58
CA ASN A 287 42.22 52.94 6.89
C ASN A 287 43.26 52.01 7.55
N PHE A 288 42.79 50.95 8.19
CA PHE A 288 43.60 50.06 9.02
C PHE A 288 43.50 48.61 8.55
N SER A 289 44.52 47.81 8.88
CA SER A 289 44.55 46.38 8.60
C SER A 289 45.08 45.61 9.81
N VAL A 290 44.49 44.46 10.10
CA VAL A 290 44.93 43.55 11.18
C VAL A 290 44.93 42.11 10.69
N SER A 291 45.97 41.36 11.03
CA SER A 291 46.05 39.92 10.79
C SER A 291 45.35 39.14 11.90
N VAL A 292 44.55 38.16 11.50
CA VAL A 292 43.93 37.16 12.40
C VAL A 292 44.10 35.77 11.81
N ASN A 293 44.32 34.77 12.67
CA ASN A 293 44.33 33.38 12.26
C ASN A 293 42.90 32.82 12.32
N LEU A 294 42.51 32.01 11.34
CA LEU A 294 41.23 31.30 11.34
C LEU A 294 41.44 29.80 11.51
N ASP A 295 40.45 29.10 12.06
CA ASP A 295 40.43 27.63 12.04
C ASP A 295 40.33 27.14 10.58
N SER A 296 41.36 26.42 10.12
CA SER A 296 41.48 25.86 8.76
C SER A 296 40.95 24.42 8.66
N THR A 297 40.55 23.81 9.77
CA THR A 297 40.03 22.44 9.82
C THR A 297 38.62 22.33 9.22
N LYS A 298 38.32 21.17 8.63
CA LYS A 298 37.04 20.83 7.99
C LYS A 298 36.37 19.67 8.75
N GLU A 299 35.06 19.71 8.90
CA GLU A 299 34.32 18.56 9.44
C GLU A 299 34.45 17.34 8.51
N ILE A 300 34.79 16.17 9.07
CA ILE A 300 34.94 14.91 8.31
C ILE A 300 33.64 14.47 7.63
N SER A 301 32.49 14.92 8.12
CA SER A 301 31.19 14.73 7.47
C SER A 301 31.13 15.34 6.05
N THR A 302 31.96 16.34 5.73
CA THR A 302 32.05 16.94 4.38
C THR A 302 32.57 15.96 3.32
N ILE A 303 33.31 14.93 3.71
CA ILE A 303 33.85 13.87 2.82
C ILE A 303 33.14 12.51 3.02
N GLN A 304 31.99 12.48 3.69
CA GLN A 304 31.28 11.25 4.05
C GLN A 304 31.00 10.33 2.84
N THR A 305 30.58 10.89 1.70
CA THR A 305 30.33 10.13 0.46
C THR A 305 31.61 9.50 -0.10
N GLU A 306 32.75 10.19 0.04
CA GLU A 306 34.04 9.67 -0.41
C GLU A 306 34.53 8.53 0.49
N LEU A 307 34.34 8.64 1.81
CA LEU A 307 34.62 7.56 2.77
C LEU A 307 33.73 6.33 2.51
N GLN A 308 32.44 6.52 2.24
CA GLN A 308 31.53 5.43 1.87
C GLN A 308 31.94 4.73 0.57
N THR A 309 32.50 5.48 -0.39
CA THR A 309 33.01 4.94 -1.66
C THR A 309 34.26 4.08 -1.48
N ILE A 310 35.09 4.37 -0.46
CA ILE A 310 36.21 3.49 -0.08
C ILE A 310 35.68 2.19 0.50
N LEU A 311 34.63 2.23 1.33
CA LEU A 311 34.05 1.02 1.94
C LEU A 311 33.42 0.07 0.92
N THR A 312 32.70 0.58 -0.07
CA THR A 312 31.99 -0.22 -1.09
C THR A 312 32.89 -0.71 -2.24
N ASP A 313 34.19 -0.82 -1.97
CA ASP A 313 35.23 -1.38 -2.82
C ASP A 313 34.88 -2.80 -3.34
N ALA A 314 35.25 -3.07 -4.60
CA ALA A 314 34.85 -4.30 -5.29
C ALA A 314 35.40 -5.58 -4.65
N GLU A 315 36.59 -5.52 -4.05
CA GLU A 315 37.23 -6.66 -3.37
C GLU A 315 36.55 -6.96 -2.02
N HIS A 316 35.78 -6.00 -1.49
CA HIS A 316 35.18 -6.03 -0.16
C HIS A 316 33.68 -6.34 -0.15
N LYS A 317 33.03 -6.52 -1.33
CA LYS A 317 31.63 -6.95 -1.43
C LYS A 317 31.33 -8.27 -0.72
N ASN A 318 32.31 -9.17 -0.68
CA ASN A 318 32.18 -10.54 -0.16
C ASN A 318 33.07 -10.81 1.08
N LYS A 319 33.72 -9.79 1.65
CA LYS A 319 34.54 -9.91 2.87
C LYS A 319 34.38 -8.72 3.82
N ALA A 320 34.71 -8.97 5.08
CA ALA A 320 34.98 -7.93 6.07
C ALA A 320 36.19 -7.07 5.63
N TRP A 321 36.22 -5.81 6.06
CA TRP A 321 37.45 -5.03 6.11
C TRP A 321 38.32 -5.48 7.29
N GLU A 322 39.60 -5.67 7.02
CA GLU A 322 40.62 -5.70 8.07
C GLU A 322 41.03 -4.28 8.47
N LEU A 323 41.24 -4.04 9.77
CA LEU A 323 41.44 -2.68 10.29
C LEU A 323 42.70 -2.02 9.69
N GLY A 324 43.77 -2.79 9.51
CA GLY A 324 45.02 -2.32 8.88
C GLY A 324 44.89 -2.11 7.37
N GLU A 325 44.07 -2.90 6.69
CA GLU A 325 43.81 -2.78 5.24
C GLU A 325 43.02 -1.51 4.93
N LEU A 326 41.95 -1.25 5.70
CA LEU A 326 41.16 -0.03 5.56
C LEU A 326 41.97 1.22 5.94
N GLN A 327 42.72 1.18 7.05
CA GLN A 327 43.57 2.30 7.44
C GLN A 327 44.63 2.61 6.37
N ALA A 328 45.18 1.59 5.69
CA ALA A 328 46.12 1.80 4.60
C ALA A 328 45.48 2.51 3.39
N LYS A 329 44.29 2.10 2.92
CA LYS A 329 43.56 2.81 1.85
C LYS A 329 43.13 4.23 2.24
N ILE A 330 42.93 4.50 3.55
CA ILE A 330 42.66 5.85 4.07
C ILE A 330 43.93 6.71 4.11
N ASP A 331 45.05 6.16 4.58
CA ASP A 331 46.34 6.86 4.60
C ASP A 331 46.84 7.14 3.16
N GLU A 332 46.63 6.21 2.22
CA GLU A 332 46.92 6.37 0.78
C GLU A 332 46.13 7.51 0.15
N LYS A 333 44.83 7.66 0.47
CA LYS A 333 44.00 8.69 -0.16
C LYS A 333 44.17 10.08 0.45
N TYR A 334 44.36 10.18 1.76
CA TYR A 334 44.32 11.46 2.48
C TYR A 334 45.69 11.98 2.92
N GLU A 335 46.76 11.18 2.80
CA GLU A 335 48.17 11.48 3.09
C GLU A 335 48.47 11.96 4.55
N PRO A 336 49.21 11.18 5.36
CA PRO A 336 49.73 11.64 6.65
C PRO A 336 50.62 12.88 6.52
N VAL A 337 50.50 13.81 7.47
CA VAL A 337 51.34 15.02 7.56
C VAL A 337 52.29 14.87 8.73
N GLU A 338 53.60 15.01 8.48
CA GLU A 338 54.66 14.83 9.49
C GLU A 338 54.54 13.50 10.27
N ASP A 339 54.29 12.40 9.54
CA ASP A 339 54.00 11.04 10.03
C ASP A 339 52.72 10.92 10.89
N VAL A 340 51.93 11.99 11.07
CA VAL A 340 50.64 11.99 11.76
C VAL A 340 49.49 11.79 10.78
N LYS A 341 48.64 10.80 11.04
CA LYS A 341 47.50 10.45 10.17
C LYS A 341 46.44 11.54 10.15
N GLN A 342 45.90 11.86 8.98
CA GLN A 342 44.75 12.77 8.82
C GLN A 342 43.47 12.20 9.45
N ILE A 343 43.20 10.91 9.22
CA ILE A 343 41.96 10.22 9.63
C ILE A 343 42.35 8.87 10.25
N THR A 344 41.81 8.58 11.43
CA THR A 344 41.92 7.25 12.07
C THR A 344 40.65 6.46 11.82
N VAL A 345 40.76 5.16 11.51
CA VAL A 345 39.60 4.23 11.49
C VAL A 345 39.55 3.34 12.73
N SER A 346 38.33 2.99 13.12
CA SER A 346 38.03 2.04 14.21
C SER A 346 36.71 1.32 13.92
N PHE A 347 36.47 0.18 14.57
CA PHE A 347 35.23 -0.59 14.43
C PHE A 347 34.40 -0.51 15.72
N ASP A 348 33.11 -0.17 15.62
CA ASP A 348 32.18 -0.15 16.77
C ASP A 348 32.10 -1.53 17.44
N HIS A 349 32.29 -2.60 16.66
CA HIS A 349 32.31 -3.98 17.14
C HIS A 349 33.19 -4.87 16.26
N ALA A 350 34.17 -5.56 16.85
CA ALA A 350 35.17 -6.37 16.15
C ALA A 350 34.69 -7.81 15.83
N GLN A 351 33.47 -7.95 15.29
CA GLN A 351 32.96 -9.23 14.81
C GLN A 351 33.35 -9.47 13.35
N PHE A 352 34.35 -10.33 13.16
CA PHE A 352 34.76 -10.86 11.87
C PHE A 352 33.96 -12.14 11.59
N ASN A 353 32.84 -11.99 10.90
CA ASN A 353 31.97 -13.13 10.60
C ASN A 353 32.53 -13.88 9.39
N THR A 354 33.10 -15.06 9.66
CA THR A 354 33.65 -15.99 8.67
C THR A 354 32.66 -17.08 8.28
N GLU A 355 31.49 -17.11 8.93
CA GLU A 355 30.35 -17.95 8.57
C GLU A 355 29.68 -17.43 7.28
N ILE A 356 28.87 -18.28 6.66
CA ILE A 356 28.09 -17.96 5.46
C ILE A 356 26.88 -17.08 5.83
N GLY A 357 26.70 -15.95 5.14
CA GLY A 357 25.62 -15.02 5.49
C GLY A 357 25.79 -13.58 4.98
N LYS A 358 24.86 -12.71 5.37
CA LYS A 358 24.94 -11.26 5.16
C LYS A 358 25.35 -10.56 6.46
N TYR A 359 26.27 -9.61 6.38
CA TYR A 359 26.78 -8.90 7.54
C TYR A 359 27.00 -7.42 7.26
N THR A 360 26.99 -6.61 8.32
CA THR A 360 27.33 -5.18 8.27
C THR A 360 28.39 -4.88 9.32
N GLN A 361 29.53 -4.33 8.89
CA GLN A 361 30.51 -3.71 9.77
C GLN A 361 30.15 -2.24 9.99
N ARG A 362 30.19 -1.79 11.25
CA ARG A 362 30.05 -0.38 11.63
C ARG A 362 31.43 0.22 11.89
N ILE A 363 31.78 1.20 11.06
CA ILE A 363 33.15 1.68 10.90
C ILE A 363 33.16 3.18 11.22
N LYS A 364 33.88 3.54 12.27
CA LYS A 364 34.01 4.90 12.77
C LYS A 364 35.30 5.52 12.25
N PHE A 365 35.15 6.61 11.51
CA PHE A 365 36.22 7.49 11.04
C PHE A 365 36.31 8.70 11.97
N THR A 366 37.49 8.94 12.53
CA THR A 366 37.79 10.12 13.37
C THR A 366 38.82 10.98 12.63
N GLY A 367 38.46 12.23 12.34
CA GLY A 367 39.40 13.21 11.83
C GLY A 367 40.30 13.71 12.95
N ASN A 368 41.62 13.60 12.78
CA ASN A 368 42.61 13.94 13.80
C ASN A 368 43.00 15.44 13.81
N GLY A 369 42.35 16.24 12.97
CA GLY A 369 42.40 17.70 12.94
C GLY A 369 42.00 18.30 14.29
N THR A 370 42.90 19.10 14.84
CA THR A 370 42.65 19.88 16.06
C THR A 370 43.19 21.29 15.86
N PHE A 371 42.72 22.24 16.67
CA PHE A 371 43.20 23.62 16.71
C PHE A 371 44.75 23.72 16.74
N GLU A 372 45.41 22.80 17.46
CA GLU A 372 46.86 22.80 17.71
C GLU A 372 47.70 22.21 16.55
N ASN A 373 47.09 21.60 15.52
CA ASN A 373 47.82 20.91 14.45
C ASN A 373 47.44 21.40 13.04
N THR A 374 48.15 20.85 12.04
CA THR A 374 48.02 21.17 10.61
C THR A 374 47.13 20.18 9.85
N LEU A 375 46.45 19.27 10.55
CA LEU A 375 45.62 18.23 9.94
C LEU A 375 44.26 18.80 9.51
N THR A 376 43.81 18.40 8.33
CA THR A 376 42.71 19.05 7.60
C THR A 376 41.32 18.65 8.09
N TYR A 377 41.14 17.42 8.60
CA TYR A 377 39.81 16.89 8.94
C TYR A 377 39.63 16.70 10.43
N LYS A 378 38.59 17.30 11.03
CA LYS A 378 38.17 17.15 12.43
C LYS A 378 36.82 16.45 12.55
N GLY A 379 36.42 16.12 13.78
CA GLY A 379 35.13 15.50 14.06
C GLY A 379 35.10 14.00 13.75
N GLU A 380 33.91 13.39 13.79
CA GLU A 380 33.75 11.94 13.65
C GLU A 380 32.55 11.58 12.78
N VAL A 381 32.64 10.47 12.04
CA VAL A 381 31.52 9.91 11.27
C VAL A 381 31.56 8.38 11.31
N THR A 382 30.42 7.74 11.64
CA THR A 382 30.26 6.29 11.56
C THR A 382 29.50 5.93 10.29
N LEU A 383 30.08 5.01 9.51
CA LEU A 383 29.50 4.48 8.27
C LEU A 383 29.30 2.96 8.38
N GLU A 384 28.52 2.42 7.46
CA GLU A 384 28.20 1.00 7.41
C GLU A 384 28.74 0.37 6.12
N HIS A 385 29.44 -0.76 6.27
CA HIS A 385 29.92 -1.62 5.19
C HIS A 385 29.16 -2.93 5.21
N SER A 386 28.29 -3.16 4.23
CA SER A 386 27.54 -4.40 4.09
C SER A 386 28.21 -5.34 3.09
N TYR A 387 28.43 -6.59 3.50
CA TYR A 387 29.06 -7.65 2.70
C TYR A 387 28.31 -8.98 2.83
N LYS A 388 28.53 -9.89 1.87
CA LYS A 388 27.91 -11.22 1.84
C LYS A 388 28.98 -12.31 1.69
N VAL A 389 29.15 -13.13 2.72
CA VAL A 389 29.98 -14.33 2.64
C VAL A 389 29.18 -15.43 1.97
N THR A 390 29.76 -16.07 0.95
CA THR A 390 29.14 -17.13 0.14
C THR A 390 29.96 -18.41 0.23
N ALA A 391 29.35 -19.56 -0.07
CA ALA A 391 30.03 -20.85 -0.10
C ALA A 391 29.64 -21.68 -1.34
N GLU A 392 30.54 -22.54 -1.81
CA GLU A 392 30.21 -23.56 -2.82
C GLU A 392 29.13 -24.51 -2.30
N ILE A 393 28.10 -24.77 -3.10
CA ILE A 393 26.94 -25.60 -2.73
C ILE A 393 27.32 -27.05 -2.34
N SER A 394 28.50 -27.53 -2.71
CA SER A 394 29.04 -28.81 -2.23
C SER A 394 29.26 -28.87 -0.72
N THR A 395 29.34 -27.74 -0.01
CA THR A 395 29.50 -27.73 1.47
C THR A 395 28.27 -28.27 2.20
N ILE A 396 27.07 -28.14 1.62
CA ILE A 396 25.81 -28.64 2.17
C ILE A 396 25.34 -29.95 1.52
N GLN A 397 26.24 -30.68 0.84
CA GLN A 397 25.88 -31.91 0.12
C GLN A 397 25.09 -32.91 1.00
N THR A 398 25.51 -33.13 2.25
CA THR A 398 24.83 -34.03 3.20
C THR A 398 23.40 -33.59 3.52
N GLU A 399 23.12 -32.28 3.53
CA GLU A 399 21.77 -31.76 3.77
C GLU A 399 20.88 -31.94 2.53
N LEU A 400 21.45 -31.76 1.33
CA LEU A 400 20.75 -32.03 0.06
C LEU A 400 20.47 -33.54 -0.12
N GLU A 401 21.42 -34.39 0.28
CA GLU A 401 21.24 -35.85 0.40
C GLU A 401 20.11 -36.18 1.40
N THR A 402 20.02 -35.47 2.53
CA THR A 402 18.96 -35.67 3.53
C THR A 402 17.59 -35.24 3.02
N ILE A 403 17.51 -34.20 2.16
CA ILE A 403 16.26 -33.79 1.50
C ILE A 403 15.76 -34.89 0.56
N LEU A 404 16.63 -35.49 -0.27
CA LEU A 404 16.21 -36.50 -1.23
C LEU A 404 15.92 -37.86 -0.60
N ASN A 405 16.70 -38.30 0.39
CA ASN A 405 16.52 -39.59 1.09
C ASN A 405 15.39 -39.53 2.15
N ASN A 406 14.24 -38.97 1.77
CA ASN A 406 13.05 -38.82 2.60
C ASN A 406 12.20 -40.10 2.54
N GLU A 407 11.64 -40.54 3.68
CA GLU A 407 10.82 -41.77 3.75
C GLU A 407 9.66 -41.79 2.74
N SER A 408 9.03 -40.64 2.49
CA SER A 408 7.93 -40.46 1.51
C SER A 408 8.34 -40.67 0.04
N HIS A 409 9.64 -40.79 -0.24
CA HIS A 409 10.21 -40.98 -1.56
C HIS A 409 11.05 -42.27 -1.68
N ASN A 410 11.13 -43.09 -0.63
CA ASN A 410 11.79 -44.42 -0.66
C ASN A 410 11.24 -45.36 -1.75
N SER A 411 10.07 -45.06 -2.32
CA SER A 411 9.42 -45.88 -3.34
C SER A 411 8.91 -45.13 -4.58
N LYS A 412 9.26 -43.85 -4.75
CA LYS A 412 8.94 -43.06 -5.94
C LYS A 412 10.08 -42.12 -6.32
N ALA A 413 10.17 -41.79 -7.60
CA ALA A 413 11.00 -40.69 -8.08
C ALA A 413 10.54 -39.36 -7.46
N TRP A 414 11.47 -38.43 -7.31
CA TRP A 414 11.16 -37.03 -7.07
C TRP A 414 10.72 -36.34 -8.37
N THR A 415 9.82 -35.37 -8.27
CA THR A 415 9.68 -34.33 -9.31
C THR A 415 10.53 -33.09 -8.97
N LYS A 416 10.83 -32.29 -9.99
CA LYS A 416 11.57 -31.03 -9.82
C LYS A 416 10.87 -30.11 -8.81
N ASP A 417 9.55 -29.97 -8.97
CA ASP A 417 8.70 -29.08 -8.17
C ASP A 417 8.61 -29.52 -6.71
N GLU A 418 8.65 -30.84 -6.43
CA GLU A 418 8.74 -31.35 -5.06
C GLU A 418 10.08 -30.98 -4.39
N ILE A 419 11.21 -31.09 -5.10
CA ILE A 419 12.53 -30.72 -4.57
C ILE A 419 12.64 -29.21 -4.33
N GLU A 420 12.24 -28.37 -5.29
CA GLU A 420 12.28 -26.91 -5.11
C GLU A 420 11.32 -26.45 -3.99
N LYS A 421 10.22 -27.16 -3.77
CA LYS A 421 9.33 -26.95 -2.62
C LYS A 421 9.98 -27.34 -1.29
N GLU A 422 10.72 -28.45 -1.21
CA GLU A 422 11.47 -28.81 0.00
C GLU A 422 12.58 -27.80 0.29
N LEU A 423 13.33 -27.35 -0.71
CA LEU A 423 14.33 -26.28 -0.58
C LEU A 423 13.70 -24.99 -0.04
N SER A 424 12.52 -24.59 -0.54
CA SER A 424 11.82 -23.38 -0.12
C SER A 424 11.41 -23.33 1.36
N LYS A 425 11.55 -24.44 2.11
CA LYS A 425 11.27 -24.49 3.55
C LYS A 425 12.32 -23.79 4.42
N LYS A 426 13.53 -23.55 3.91
CA LYS A 426 14.57 -22.79 4.61
C LYS A 426 14.99 -21.58 3.78
N GLU A 427 15.07 -20.40 4.39
CA GLU A 427 15.49 -19.17 3.68
C GLU A 427 16.95 -19.21 3.22
N GLU A 428 17.81 -19.99 3.87
CA GLU A 428 19.23 -20.14 3.49
C GLU A 428 19.42 -20.84 2.13
N TYR A 429 18.45 -21.64 1.69
CA TYR A 429 18.46 -22.31 0.39
C TYR A 429 17.89 -21.45 -0.75
N ASN A 430 17.48 -20.20 -0.47
CA ASN A 430 17.00 -19.30 -1.51
C ASN A 430 18.06 -19.10 -2.61
N GLY A 431 17.64 -19.31 -3.87
CA GLY A 431 18.53 -19.23 -5.03
C GLY A 431 19.27 -20.53 -5.35
N ILE A 432 19.03 -21.63 -4.64
CA ILE A 432 19.35 -22.97 -5.15
C ILE A 432 18.29 -23.36 -6.18
N THR A 433 18.73 -23.77 -7.37
CA THR A 433 17.86 -24.35 -8.42
C THR A 433 18.28 -25.79 -8.70
N VAL A 434 17.33 -26.64 -9.08
CA VAL A 434 17.61 -28.06 -9.33
C VAL A 434 17.28 -28.46 -10.78
N THR A 435 18.07 -29.38 -11.35
CA THR A 435 17.78 -29.97 -12.66
C THR A 435 18.04 -31.48 -12.65
N PRO A 436 17.24 -32.30 -13.35
CA PRO A 436 17.47 -33.74 -13.44
C PRO A 436 18.66 -34.00 -14.36
N LYS A 437 19.63 -34.78 -13.90
CA LYS A 437 20.72 -35.29 -14.74
C LYS A 437 20.21 -36.48 -15.55
N THR A 438 20.24 -36.39 -16.87
CA THR A 438 19.92 -37.52 -17.74
C THR A 438 21.00 -38.59 -17.61
N VAL A 439 20.72 -39.64 -16.84
CA VAL A 439 21.60 -40.80 -16.69
C VAL A 439 21.16 -41.89 -17.67
N LEU A 440 22.11 -42.44 -18.43
CA LEU A 440 21.91 -43.67 -19.19
C LEU A 440 22.33 -44.83 -18.28
N PHE A 441 21.35 -45.56 -17.75
CA PHE A 441 21.59 -46.77 -16.94
C PHE A 441 21.50 -48.03 -17.80
N ASP A 442 22.39 -48.99 -17.51
CA ASP A 442 22.64 -50.20 -18.31
C ASP A 442 22.45 -51.50 -17.48
N GLU A 443 21.87 -51.41 -16.28
CA GLU A 443 21.63 -52.55 -15.37
C GLU A 443 20.16 -52.63 -14.92
N GLU A 444 19.64 -53.87 -14.81
CA GLU A 444 18.24 -54.13 -14.47
C GLU A 444 17.97 -53.99 -12.95
N ASN A 445 16.83 -53.38 -12.60
CA ASN A 445 16.23 -53.38 -11.26
C ASN A 445 16.89 -52.52 -10.16
N SER A 446 17.46 -51.36 -10.49
CA SER A 446 17.61 -50.28 -9.49
C SER A 446 17.10 -48.94 -10.02
N ASN A 447 16.11 -48.36 -9.33
CA ASN A 447 15.60 -47.04 -9.68
C ASN A 447 16.45 -45.99 -8.95
N GLN A 448 17.32 -45.31 -9.69
CA GLN A 448 18.16 -44.23 -9.19
C GLN A 448 17.96 -42.98 -10.04
N ASP A 449 17.63 -41.86 -9.42
CA ASP A 449 17.63 -40.54 -10.06
C ASP A 449 18.86 -39.76 -9.60
N VAL A 450 19.39 -38.87 -10.44
CA VAL A 450 20.49 -37.95 -10.06
C VAL A 450 20.07 -36.52 -10.37
N TRP A 451 20.28 -35.63 -9.41
CA TRP A 451 19.85 -34.23 -9.48
C TRP A 451 21.06 -33.31 -9.32
N ILE A 452 21.18 -32.34 -10.24
CA ILE A 452 22.19 -31.28 -10.18
C ILE A 452 21.55 -30.10 -9.45
N PHE A 453 22.07 -29.80 -8.26
CA PHE A 453 21.73 -28.61 -7.48
C PHE A 453 22.74 -27.52 -7.84
N THR A 454 22.25 -26.32 -8.18
CA THR A 454 23.08 -25.17 -8.57
C THR A 454 22.81 -24.00 -7.64
N GLY A 455 23.86 -23.44 -7.03
CA GLY A 455 23.81 -22.23 -6.23
C GLY A 455 23.98 -21.00 -7.11
N ASN A 456 22.98 -20.12 -7.17
CA ASN A 456 22.96 -18.98 -8.10
C ASN A 456 23.44 -17.65 -7.45
N ALA A 457 24.19 -17.69 -6.36
CA ALA A 457 24.72 -16.50 -5.71
C ALA A 457 25.62 -15.68 -6.65
N ASN A 458 25.38 -14.37 -6.72
CA ASN A 458 26.24 -13.41 -7.41
C ASN A 458 26.14 -12.02 -6.74
N GLU A 459 26.81 -11.03 -7.34
CA GLU A 459 26.89 -9.64 -6.82
C GLU A 459 25.54 -8.88 -6.81
N ASN A 460 24.55 -9.33 -7.58
CA ASN A 460 23.27 -8.64 -7.75
C ASN A 460 22.11 -9.30 -6.99
N ASN A 461 22.39 -10.28 -6.13
CA ASN A 461 21.37 -11.00 -5.38
C ASN A 461 21.82 -11.37 -3.95
N ASP A 462 20.85 -11.84 -3.17
CA ASP A 462 21.01 -12.13 -1.75
C ASP A 462 21.37 -13.59 -1.43
N TYR A 463 21.48 -14.45 -2.46
CA TYR A 463 21.65 -15.89 -2.28
C TYR A 463 23.03 -16.23 -1.73
N LEU A 464 23.12 -17.31 -0.94
CA LEU A 464 24.31 -17.67 -0.17
C LEU A 464 25.23 -18.67 -0.86
N TYR A 465 24.69 -19.53 -1.73
CA TYR A 465 25.43 -20.64 -2.34
C TYR A 465 25.83 -20.38 -3.79
N THR A 466 27.08 -20.73 -4.14
CA THR A 466 27.66 -20.71 -5.51
C THR A 466 27.82 -22.12 -6.07
N GLY A 467 28.19 -22.24 -7.34
CA GLY A 467 28.63 -23.51 -7.94
C GLY A 467 27.52 -24.53 -8.18
N ALA A 468 27.90 -25.80 -8.35
CA ALA A 468 26.96 -26.90 -8.56
C ALA A 468 27.44 -28.20 -7.90
N THR A 469 26.51 -29.05 -7.45
CA THR A 469 26.79 -30.39 -6.91
C THR A 469 25.74 -31.40 -7.39
N GLU A 470 26.07 -32.68 -7.37
CA GLU A 470 25.19 -33.78 -7.78
C GLU A 470 24.79 -34.65 -6.58
N VAL A 471 23.50 -34.96 -6.49
CA VAL A 471 22.94 -35.80 -5.43
C VAL A 471 22.13 -36.94 -6.06
N ALA A 472 22.35 -38.16 -5.58
CA ALA A 472 21.62 -39.35 -6.04
C ALA A 472 20.48 -39.72 -5.08
N HIS A 473 19.30 -39.98 -5.62
CA HIS A 473 18.15 -40.57 -4.93
C HIS A 473 18.00 -42.03 -5.35
N LYS A 474 17.65 -42.93 -4.42
CA LYS A 474 17.43 -44.36 -4.70
C LYS A 474 16.09 -44.81 -4.14
N TRP A 475 15.29 -45.49 -4.95
CA TRP A 475 13.94 -45.91 -4.57
C TRP A 475 13.57 -47.30 -5.10
N THR A 476 12.55 -47.92 -4.50
CA THR A 476 12.05 -49.26 -4.89
C THR A 476 10.54 -49.25 -5.09
N ASN A 477 10.09 -49.66 -6.28
CA ASN A 477 8.67 -49.71 -6.66
C ASN A 477 8.35 -51.12 -7.18
N ASN A 478 7.26 -51.70 -6.68
CA ASN A 478 6.83 -53.05 -7.00
C ASN A 478 5.67 -53.01 -8.00
N THR A 479 5.70 -53.84 -9.03
CA THR A 479 4.60 -53.89 -10.02
C THR A 479 3.59 -54.96 -9.64
N LEU A 480 2.34 -54.56 -9.38
CA LEU A 480 1.20 -55.47 -9.30
C LEU A 480 0.64 -55.70 -10.71
N VAL A 481 0.55 -56.97 -11.10
CA VAL A 481 -0.01 -57.39 -12.39
C VAL A 481 -1.53 -57.46 -12.27
N LYS A 482 -2.24 -56.63 -13.04
CA LYS A 482 -3.71 -56.50 -12.99
C LYS A 482 -4.43 -57.85 -13.11
N THR A 483 -4.04 -58.66 -14.08
CA THR A 483 -4.70 -59.95 -14.36
C THR A 483 -4.52 -60.98 -13.25
N THR A 484 -3.42 -60.90 -12.49
CA THR A 484 -3.19 -61.73 -11.29
C THR A 484 -4.17 -61.34 -10.18
N VAL A 485 -4.33 -60.04 -9.92
CA VAL A 485 -5.30 -59.53 -8.93
C VAL A 485 -6.73 -59.88 -9.33
N GLU A 486 -7.08 -59.69 -10.60
CA GLU A 486 -8.39 -60.04 -11.15
C GLU A 486 -8.69 -61.53 -11.00
N SER A 487 -7.70 -62.41 -11.22
CA SER A 487 -7.81 -63.85 -11.01
C SER A 487 -8.01 -64.20 -9.54
N SER A 488 -7.25 -63.57 -8.63
CA SER A 488 -7.41 -63.76 -7.19
C SER A 488 -8.80 -63.34 -6.69
N LEU A 489 -9.33 -62.20 -7.15
CA LEU A 489 -10.65 -61.72 -6.75
C LEU A 489 -11.79 -62.59 -7.31
N ASN A 490 -11.72 -63.04 -8.57
CA ASN A 490 -12.72 -63.96 -9.12
C ASN A 490 -12.73 -65.32 -8.39
N SER A 491 -11.57 -65.80 -7.91
CA SER A 491 -11.46 -67.03 -7.12
C SER A 491 -12.12 -66.94 -5.72
N LEU A 492 -12.51 -65.75 -5.26
CA LEU A 492 -13.21 -65.57 -3.98
C LEU A 492 -14.74 -65.73 -4.11
N VAL A 493 -15.28 -65.79 -5.33
CA VAL A 493 -16.72 -65.93 -5.62
C VAL A 493 -17.03 -67.03 -6.63
N SER A 494 -16.09 -67.97 -6.83
CA SER A 494 -16.17 -69.06 -7.82
C SER A 494 -16.90 -70.31 -7.34
N THR A 495 -17.57 -70.26 -6.19
CA THR A 495 -18.32 -71.36 -5.58
C THR A 495 -19.66 -70.88 -5.04
N GLN A 496 -20.64 -71.77 -4.92
CA GLN A 496 -21.94 -71.49 -4.32
C GLN A 496 -21.82 -70.80 -2.94
N MET A 497 -22.46 -69.65 -2.82
CA MET A 497 -22.52 -68.83 -1.60
C MET A 497 -23.66 -67.81 -1.69
N THR A 498 -24.04 -67.23 -0.55
CA THR A 498 -25.00 -66.11 -0.50
C THR A 498 -24.37 -64.79 -0.95
N GLU A 499 -25.21 -63.80 -1.21
CA GLU A 499 -24.79 -62.42 -1.53
C GLU A 499 -23.99 -61.77 -0.39
N GLU A 500 -24.33 -62.06 0.87
CA GLU A 500 -23.63 -61.54 2.05
C GLU A 500 -22.23 -62.13 2.16
N GLU A 501 -22.09 -63.45 1.96
CA GLU A 501 -20.78 -64.13 1.93
C GLU A 501 -19.89 -63.62 0.78
N ALA A 502 -20.44 -63.41 -0.41
CA ALA A 502 -19.70 -62.86 -1.55
C ALA A 502 -19.21 -61.42 -1.30
N LEU A 503 -20.06 -60.56 -0.73
CA LEU A 503 -19.68 -59.21 -0.33
C LEU A 503 -18.59 -59.23 0.76
N LEU A 504 -18.70 -60.12 1.74
CA LEU A 504 -17.75 -60.26 2.83
C LEU A 504 -16.39 -60.80 2.34
N ALA A 505 -16.39 -61.79 1.44
CA ALA A 505 -15.18 -62.37 0.86
C ALA A 505 -14.39 -61.35 0.03
N LEU A 506 -15.08 -60.61 -0.86
CA LEU A 506 -14.44 -59.57 -1.68
C LEU A 506 -14.00 -58.35 -0.86
N THR A 507 -14.71 -57.99 0.21
CA THR A 507 -14.34 -56.85 1.08
C THR A 507 -13.10 -57.17 1.92
N ASN A 508 -12.96 -58.42 2.38
CA ASN A 508 -11.83 -58.88 3.19
C ASN A 508 -10.66 -59.46 2.37
N ALA A 509 -10.65 -59.27 1.04
CA ALA A 509 -9.61 -59.78 0.16
C ALA A 509 -8.23 -59.19 0.51
N ASN A 510 -7.33 -60.03 1.05
CA ASN A 510 -5.99 -59.65 1.45
C ASN A 510 -4.98 -59.93 0.32
N ILE A 511 -4.61 -58.88 -0.42
CA ILE A 511 -3.64 -58.94 -1.53
C ILE A 511 -2.51 -57.96 -1.21
N THR A 512 -1.27 -58.44 -1.16
CA THR A 512 -0.10 -57.62 -0.81
C THR A 512 0.07 -56.44 -1.77
N GLY A 513 0.30 -55.24 -1.23
CA GLY A 513 0.40 -54.01 -2.01
C GLY A 513 -0.95 -53.37 -2.40
N LEU A 514 -2.07 -54.03 -2.10
CA LEU A 514 -3.42 -53.63 -2.52
C LEU A 514 -4.36 -53.46 -1.31
N LYS A 515 -5.31 -52.54 -1.42
CA LYS A 515 -6.36 -52.31 -0.45
C LYS A 515 -7.71 -52.23 -1.14
N ILE A 516 -8.70 -52.98 -0.65
CA ILE A 516 -10.08 -52.86 -1.11
C ILE A 516 -10.70 -51.58 -0.51
N LYS A 517 -11.30 -50.75 -1.36
CA LYS A 517 -11.93 -49.46 -0.98
C LYS A 517 -13.45 -49.58 -0.86
N SER A 518 -14.07 -50.35 -1.76
CA SER A 518 -15.49 -50.71 -1.69
C SER A 518 -15.80 -51.87 -2.64
N VAL A 519 -16.81 -52.66 -2.29
CA VAL A 519 -17.42 -53.67 -3.15
C VAL A 519 -18.88 -53.27 -3.35
N ASN A 520 -19.33 -53.14 -4.59
CA ASN A 520 -20.68 -52.68 -4.92
C ASN A 520 -21.35 -53.66 -5.89
N LYS A 521 -22.50 -54.22 -5.53
CA LYS A 521 -23.25 -55.14 -6.39
C LYS A 521 -23.80 -54.44 -7.64
N ILE A 522 -23.65 -55.08 -8.78
CA ILE A 522 -24.35 -54.76 -10.03
C ILE A 522 -25.67 -55.54 -10.01
N ALA A 523 -26.79 -54.82 -9.97
CA ALA A 523 -28.10 -55.41 -9.69
C ALA A 523 -28.64 -56.29 -10.84
N LYS A 524 -29.02 -57.53 -10.51
CA LYS A 524 -29.86 -58.39 -11.35
C LYS A 524 -30.61 -59.39 -10.47
N ALA A 525 -31.74 -59.91 -10.97
CA ALA A 525 -32.61 -60.84 -10.24
C ALA A 525 -32.45 -62.32 -10.64
N ILE A 526 -31.94 -62.61 -11.85
CA ILE A 526 -31.70 -63.98 -12.35
C ILE A 526 -30.40 -64.01 -13.17
N GLY A 527 -29.56 -65.01 -12.92
CA GLY A 527 -28.26 -65.22 -13.57
C GLY A 527 -27.06 -64.84 -12.67
N PRO A 528 -25.83 -64.91 -13.20
CA PRO A 528 -24.60 -64.69 -12.42
C PRO A 528 -24.54 -63.27 -11.84
N MET A 529 -24.13 -63.17 -10.57
CA MET A 529 -24.06 -61.88 -9.86
C MET A 529 -22.68 -61.25 -10.04
N SER A 530 -22.64 -59.94 -10.28
CA SER A 530 -21.39 -59.21 -10.51
C SER A 530 -21.20 -58.07 -9.53
N PHE A 531 -19.95 -57.74 -9.22
CA PHE A 531 -19.55 -56.72 -8.25
C PHE A 531 -18.49 -55.81 -8.85
N VAL A 532 -18.63 -54.51 -8.60
CA VAL A 532 -17.58 -53.51 -8.83
C VAL A 532 -16.71 -53.44 -7.58
N VAL A 533 -15.48 -53.94 -7.69
CA VAL A 533 -14.46 -53.91 -6.64
C VAL A 533 -13.50 -52.76 -6.92
N LYS A 534 -13.58 -51.70 -6.11
CA LYS A 534 -12.67 -50.54 -6.18
C LYS A 534 -11.49 -50.74 -5.26
N THR A 535 -10.29 -50.47 -5.77
CA THR A 535 -9.03 -50.73 -5.06
C THR A 535 -8.15 -49.48 -4.96
N GLU A 536 -7.19 -49.52 -4.05
CA GLU A 536 -6.14 -48.51 -3.82
C GLU A 536 -4.81 -49.25 -3.67
N LEU A 537 -3.77 -48.79 -4.35
CA LEU A 537 -2.41 -49.31 -4.19
C LEU A 537 -1.76 -48.70 -2.94
N GLN A 538 -0.87 -49.46 -2.30
CA GLN A 538 0.07 -48.93 -1.31
C GLN A 538 1.14 -48.10 -2.04
N GLU A 539 1.73 -47.11 -1.36
CA GLU A 539 2.61 -46.10 -1.98
C GLU A 539 3.83 -46.68 -2.72
N SER A 540 4.27 -47.88 -2.36
CA SER A 540 5.39 -48.61 -2.99
C SER A 540 4.99 -49.59 -4.11
N TYR A 541 3.77 -49.45 -4.63
CA TYR A 541 3.22 -50.30 -5.69
C TYR A 541 2.66 -49.50 -6.87
N SER A 542 2.79 -50.07 -8.06
CA SER A 542 2.23 -49.55 -9.32
C SER A 542 1.56 -50.67 -10.12
N TRP A 543 0.56 -50.33 -10.94
CA TRP A 543 -0.01 -51.27 -11.91
C TRP A 543 0.93 -51.48 -13.09
N ASP A 544 0.89 -52.69 -13.66
CA ASP A 544 1.47 -53.02 -14.97
C ASP A 544 0.86 -52.18 -16.10
N ASP A 545 -0.47 -52.01 -16.10
CA ASP A 545 -1.17 -51.05 -16.97
C ASP A 545 -1.28 -49.68 -16.28
N LYS A 546 -0.48 -48.71 -16.76
CA LYS A 546 -0.48 -47.32 -16.29
C LYS A 546 -1.81 -46.57 -16.50
N ASN A 547 -2.72 -47.11 -17.32
CA ASN A 547 -4.04 -46.52 -17.58
C ASN A 547 -5.15 -47.16 -16.72
N PHE A 548 -4.83 -48.20 -15.94
CA PHE A 548 -5.83 -48.90 -15.15
C PHE A 548 -6.24 -48.09 -13.91
N ASN A 549 -7.54 -47.90 -13.75
CA ASN A 549 -8.16 -47.07 -12.71
C ASN A 549 -8.33 -47.78 -11.34
N GLY A 550 -7.85 -49.01 -11.19
CA GLY A 550 -8.02 -49.80 -9.95
C GLY A 550 -9.44 -50.34 -9.72
N GLU A 551 -10.30 -50.38 -10.75
CA GLU A 551 -11.67 -50.88 -10.66
C GLU A 551 -11.83 -52.22 -11.40
N PHE A 552 -12.15 -53.29 -10.66
CA PHE A 552 -12.41 -54.62 -11.22
C PHE A 552 -13.90 -54.90 -11.29
N THR A 553 -14.35 -55.57 -12.34
CA THR A 553 -15.68 -56.20 -12.40
C THR A 553 -15.51 -57.70 -12.17
N ILE A 554 -16.03 -58.18 -11.05
CA ILE A 554 -15.87 -59.56 -10.57
C ILE A 554 -17.21 -60.27 -10.65
N THR A 555 -17.28 -61.50 -11.16
CA THR A 555 -18.54 -62.21 -11.43
C THR A 555 -18.57 -63.58 -10.78
N GLY A 556 -19.49 -63.78 -9.84
CA GLY A 556 -19.78 -65.07 -9.21
C GLY A 556 -20.96 -65.77 -9.89
N ASN A 557 -20.74 -66.99 -10.38
CA ASN A 557 -21.74 -67.71 -11.18
C ASN A 557 -22.81 -68.46 -10.36
N GLU A 558 -22.54 -68.68 -9.06
CA GLU A 558 -23.32 -69.59 -8.19
C GLU A 558 -23.96 -68.85 -6.99
N ILE A 559 -24.20 -67.54 -7.11
CA ILE A 559 -24.71 -66.69 -6.02
C ILE A 559 -26.22 -66.50 -6.13
N GLY A 560 -26.97 -66.95 -5.12
CA GLY A 560 -28.43 -66.82 -5.07
C GLY A 560 -29.04 -67.37 -3.78
N SER A 561 -30.36 -67.25 -3.65
CA SER A 561 -31.16 -67.76 -2.53
C SER A 561 -32.35 -68.57 -3.05
N ALA A 562 -32.42 -69.84 -2.71
CA ALA A 562 -33.51 -70.73 -3.11
C ALA A 562 -34.78 -70.48 -2.28
N GLU A 563 -35.95 -70.60 -2.92
CA GLU A 563 -37.27 -70.39 -2.29
C GLU A 563 -37.74 -71.64 -1.52
N LYS A 564 -38.86 -71.60 -0.79
CA LYS A 564 -39.42 -72.79 -0.13
C LYS A 564 -40.60 -73.37 -0.92
N LEU A 565 -40.65 -74.69 -1.10
CA LEU A 565 -41.76 -75.33 -1.82
C LEU A 565 -43.14 -75.06 -1.21
N ASP A 566 -43.27 -74.97 0.12
CA ASP A 566 -44.55 -74.68 0.78
C ASP A 566 -45.00 -73.21 0.62
N GLU A 567 -44.10 -72.31 0.22
CA GLU A 567 -44.41 -70.92 -0.13
C GLU A 567 -44.82 -70.77 -1.61
N VAL A 568 -44.46 -71.74 -2.46
CA VAL A 568 -44.74 -71.76 -3.91
C VAL A 568 -45.94 -72.66 -4.26
N ILE A 569 -46.09 -73.81 -3.59
CA ILE A 569 -47.18 -74.79 -3.79
C ILE A 569 -48.34 -74.46 -2.83
N THR A 570 -49.00 -73.34 -3.12
CA THR A 570 -50.11 -72.80 -2.32
C THR A 570 -51.45 -73.51 -2.56
N VAL A 571 -51.63 -74.14 -3.72
CA VAL A 571 -52.84 -74.89 -4.09
C VAL A 571 -52.50 -76.38 -4.18
N LYS A 572 -53.12 -77.18 -3.30
CA LYS A 572 -52.73 -78.56 -3.02
C LYS A 572 -53.77 -79.63 -3.40
N ASP A 573 -55.03 -79.27 -3.57
CA ASP A 573 -56.04 -80.16 -4.18
C ASP A 573 -56.01 -80.02 -5.70
N LEU A 574 -55.75 -81.12 -6.40
CA LEU A 574 -55.69 -81.19 -7.86
C LEU A 574 -57.00 -81.72 -8.48
N GLY A 575 -57.92 -82.24 -7.68
CA GLY A 575 -59.24 -82.72 -8.12
C GLY A 575 -59.25 -84.14 -8.70
N ALA A 576 -59.89 -84.32 -9.86
CA ALA A 576 -59.95 -85.59 -10.58
C ALA A 576 -59.01 -85.56 -11.79
N LEU A 577 -58.20 -86.62 -11.96
CA LEU A 577 -57.24 -86.77 -13.05
C LEU A 577 -57.53 -88.06 -13.83
N ASP A 578 -57.13 -88.10 -15.10
CA ASP A 578 -57.35 -89.27 -15.97
C ASP A 578 -56.54 -90.50 -15.50
N ASN A 579 -55.37 -90.27 -14.90
CA ASN A 579 -54.49 -91.30 -14.36
C ASN A 579 -53.60 -90.76 -13.22
N ALA A 580 -52.74 -91.62 -12.66
CA ALA A 580 -51.82 -91.31 -11.58
C ALA A 580 -50.34 -91.21 -12.03
N GLU A 581 -50.09 -90.82 -13.29
CA GLU A 581 -48.73 -90.71 -13.84
C GLU A 581 -48.06 -89.38 -13.45
N ASP A 582 -46.73 -89.40 -13.24
CA ASP A 582 -45.94 -88.22 -12.80
C ASP A 582 -46.17 -87.00 -13.70
N ALA A 583 -46.20 -87.18 -15.02
CA ALA A 583 -46.46 -86.11 -16.00
C ALA A 583 -47.84 -85.46 -15.82
N THR A 584 -48.89 -86.27 -15.59
CA THR A 584 -50.27 -85.80 -15.36
C THR A 584 -50.36 -85.00 -14.07
N VAL A 585 -49.72 -85.48 -13.00
CA VAL A 585 -49.70 -84.81 -11.69
C VAL A 585 -48.84 -83.54 -11.71
N LYS A 586 -47.69 -83.54 -12.41
CA LYS A 586 -46.87 -82.34 -12.62
C LYS A 586 -47.61 -81.27 -13.43
N ALA A 587 -48.32 -81.66 -14.49
CA ALA A 587 -49.13 -80.74 -15.29
C ALA A 587 -50.24 -80.08 -14.43
N ALA A 588 -50.94 -80.87 -13.61
CA ALA A 588 -51.95 -80.35 -12.68
C ALA A 588 -51.34 -79.45 -11.59
N LEU A 589 -50.17 -79.80 -11.03
CA LEU A 589 -49.45 -78.95 -10.08
C LEU A 589 -49.06 -77.59 -10.70
N LYS A 590 -48.61 -77.57 -11.96
CA LYS A 590 -48.25 -76.34 -12.70
C LYS A 590 -49.46 -75.46 -12.98
N ASP A 591 -50.57 -76.04 -13.43
CA ASP A 591 -51.84 -75.33 -13.69
C ASP A 591 -52.43 -74.70 -12.42
N LYS A 592 -52.22 -75.33 -11.26
CA LYS A 592 -52.68 -74.83 -9.95
C LYS A 592 -51.69 -73.86 -9.29
N ASN A 593 -50.40 -73.93 -9.63
CA ASN A 593 -49.33 -73.12 -9.06
C ASN A 593 -48.42 -72.59 -10.19
N ASN A 594 -48.89 -71.56 -10.90
CA ASN A 594 -48.28 -71.09 -12.16
C ASN A 594 -46.77 -70.79 -12.08
N ASP A 595 -46.25 -70.35 -10.94
CA ASP A 595 -44.85 -69.96 -10.77
C ASP A 595 -43.93 -71.14 -10.40
N LEU A 596 -44.49 -72.33 -10.09
CA LEU A 596 -43.74 -73.54 -9.76
C LEU A 596 -42.94 -74.08 -10.95
N ASP A 597 -41.62 -74.16 -10.86
CA ASP A 597 -40.81 -74.92 -11.83
C ASP A 597 -40.98 -76.42 -11.57
N VAL A 598 -41.67 -77.11 -12.48
CA VAL A 598 -41.94 -78.56 -12.35
C VAL A 598 -40.79 -79.45 -12.83
N ASP A 599 -39.76 -78.89 -13.47
CA ASP A 599 -38.51 -79.61 -13.74
C ASP A 599 -37.60 -79.60 -12.50
N ALA A 600 -37.71 -78.59 -11.63
CA ALA A 600 -37.00 -78.48 -10.36
C ALA A 600 -37.56 -79.35 -9.20
N ILE A 601 -38.64 -80.11 -9.43
CA ILE A 601 -39.28 -80.97 -8.42
C ILE A 601 -39.30 -82.46 -8.78
N LYS A 602 -39.36 -83.28 -7.73
CA LYS A 602 -39.58 -84.73 -7.76
C LYS A 602 -40.88 -85.05 -7.02
N LEU A 603 -41.73 -85.90 -7.61
CA LEU A 603 -42.95 -86.37 -6.94
C LEU A 603 -42.74 -87.73 -6.27
N THR A 604 -43.58 -88.06 -5.31
CA THR A 604 -43.84 -89.42 -4.82
C THR A 604 -45.34 -89.57 -4.61
N ILE A 605 -45.98 -90.30 -5.52
CA ILE A 605 -47.44 -90.49 -5.57
C ILE A 605 -47.79 -91.76 -4.79
N SER A 606 -48.77 -91.69 -3.89
CA SER A 606 -49.23 -92.80 -3.05
C SER A 606 -50.73 -93.02 -3.24
N GLN A 607 -51.14 -94.28 -3.38
CA GLN A 607 -52.54 -94.66 -3.61
C GLN A 607 -53.29 -94.90 -2.28
N GLY A 608 -54.53 -94.41 -2.19
CA GLY A 608 -55.48 -94.67 -1.11
C GLY A 608 -56.50 -95.78 -1.43
N ASP A 609 -57.47 -95.95 -0.54
CA ASP A 609 -58.53 -96.97 -0.69
C ASP A 609 -59.36 -96.76 -1.96
N ALA A 610 -59.73 -97.86 -2.62
CA ALA A 610 -60.47 -97.87 -3.88
C ALA A 610 -61.93 -98.31 -3.68
N ILE A 611 -62.87 -97.51 -4.21
CA ILE A 611 -64.28 -97.88 -4.38
C ILE A 611 -64.66 -97.61 -5.85
N THR A 612 -65.72 -96.87 -6.16
CA THR A 612 -66.05 -96.42 -7.53
C THR A 612 -65.07 -95.37 -8.06
N THR A 613 -64.28 -94.78 -7.16
CA THR A 613 -63.11 -93.96 -7.46
C THR A 613 -61.98 -94.33 -6.52
N THR A 614 -60.73 -94.16 -6.96
CA THR A 614 -59.50 -94.32 -6.17
C THR A 614 -58.93 -92.94 -5.87
N SER A 615 -58.52 -92.71 -4.62
CA SER A 615 -57.83 -91.47 -4.21
C SER A 615 -56.31 -91.62 -4.16
N TYR A 616 -55.60 -90.50 -4.23
CA TYR A 616 -54.14 -90.44 -4.22
C TYR A 616 -53.65 -89.25 -3.38
N THR A 617 -52.50 -89.41 -2.74
CA THR A 617 -51.73 -88.33 -2.11
C THR A 617 -50.37 -88.18 -2.79
N VAL A 618 -49.78 -86.99 -2.74
CA VAL A 618 -48.52 -86.67 -3.43
C VAL A 618 -47.59 -85.92 -2.49
N LYS A 619 -46.37 -86.45 -2.33
CA LYS A 619 -45.25 -85.69 -1.78
C LYS A 619 -44.50 -85.01 -2.92
N VAL A 620 -44.19 -83.72 -2.75
CA VAL A 620 -43.33 -82.93 -3.64
C VAL A 620 -42.03 -82.61 -2.91
N GLU A 621 -40.90 -82.97 -3.51
CA GLU A 621 -39.55 -82.72 -3.00
C GLU A 621 -38.78 -81.87 -4.01
N SER A 622 -37.89 -80.99 -3.54
CA SER A 622 -36.96 -80.31 -4.45
C SER A 622 -35.94 -81.30 -5.01
N ASN A 623 -35.73 -81.29 -6.33
CA ASN A 623 -34.60 -81.98 -6.97
C ASN A 623 -33.42 -81.04 -7.25
N ASN A 624 -33.65 -79.72 -7.18
CA ASN A 624 -32.67 -78.68 -7.45
C ASN A 624 -32.59 -77.69 -6.26
N PRO A 625 -31.62 -77.88 -5.34
CA PRO A 625 -31.50 -77.06 -4.13
C PRO A 625 -31.13 -75.60 -4.39
N ASN A 626 -30.81 -75.23 -5.63
CA ASN A 626 -30.50 -73.86 -6.04
C ASN A 626 -31.75 -73.08 -6.44
N ILE A 627 -32.87 -73.77 -6.67
CA ILE A 627 -34.18 -73.17 -7.00
C ILE A 627 -35.11 -73.28 -5.78
N TYR A 628 -35.27 -74.50 -5.22
CA TYR A 628 -36.22 -74.75 -4.13
C TYR A 628 -35.62 -75.54 -2.96
N THR A 629 -36.18 -75.28 -1.77
CA THR A 629 -35.87 -75.94 -0.50
C THR A 629 -37.14 -76.48 0.17
N GLY A 630 -36.96 -77.47 1.06
CA GLY A 630 -38.07 -78.11 1.77
C GLY A 630 -38.84 -79.14 0.94
N GLU A 631 -40.02 -79.50 1.44
CA GLU A 631 -40.94 -80.50 0.88
C GLU A 631 -42.39 -80.14 1.21
N VAL A 632 -43.33 -80.65 0.42
CA VAL A 632 -44.79 -80.50 0.62
C VAL A 632 -45.43 -81.89 0.55
N THR A 633 -46.28 -82.26 1.51
CA THR A 633 -46.73 -83.66 1.72
C THR A 633 -48.24 -83.87 1.62
N ASP A 634 -49.00 -82.79 1.43
CA ASP A 634 -50.45 -82.69 1.60
C ASP A 634 -51.21 -82.40 0.29
N VAL A 635 -50.65 -82.81 -0.86
CA VAL A 635 -51.26 -82.68 -2.21
C VAL A 635 -52.11 -83.92 -2.54
N VAL A 636 -53.26 -83.78 -3.22
CA VAL A 636 -54.27 -84.86 -3.40
C VAL A 636 -55.00 -84.89 -4.77
N PHE A 637 -55.47 -86.08 -5.22
CA PHE A 637 -56.33 -86.27 -6.43
C PHE A 637 -57.12 -87.62 -6.51
N THR A 638 -57.90 -87.89 -7.59
CA THR A 638 -58.77 -89.11 -7.79
C THR A 638 -58.89 -89.67 -9.25
N VAL A 639 -59.27 -90.97 -9.43
CA VAL A 639 -59.41 -91.76 -10.73
C VAL A 639 -60.58 -92.84 -10.67
N SER A 640 -61.05 -93.53 -11.75
CA SER A 640 -62.27 -94.44 -11.78
C SER A 640 -62.27 -95.71 -12.74
N THR A 641 -63.23 -96.67 -12.63
CA THR A 641 -63.29 -98.04 -13.30
C THR A 641 -64.71 -98.69 -13.53
N GLY A 642 -64.88 -99.81 -14.32
CA GLY A 642 -66.19 -100.41 -14.80
C GLY A 642 -66.49 -101.97 -14.63
N SER A 643 -67.47 -102.57 -15.35
CA SER A 643 -68.21 -103.85 -15.02
C SER A 643 -68.46 -104.94 -16.13
N VAL A 644 -69.02 -106.14 -15.79
CA VAL A 644 -68.98 -107.46 -16.55
C VAL A 644 -70.33 -108.29 -16.60
N GLU A 645 -70.47 -109.33 -17.47
CA GLU A 645 -71.68 -110.16 -17.79
C GLU A 645 -71.78 -111.59 -17.13
N LYS A 646 -72.72 -112.46 -17.60
CA LYS A 646 -73.13 -113.78 -17.01
C LYS A 646 -73.38 -114.91 -18.03
N LEU A 647 -73.17 -116.18 -17.65
CA LEU A 647 -73.32 -117.36 -18.53
C LEU A 647 -74.76 -117.86 -18.79
N ASP A 648 -75.64 -118.00 -17.79
CA ASP A 648 -77.00 -118.56 -18.02
C ASP A 648 -77.92 -117.60 -18.82
N GLU A 649 -77.49 -116.34 -18.96
CA GLU A 649 -78.10 -115.33 -19.84
C GLU A 649 -77.59 -115.46 -21.31
N VAL A 650 -76.51 -116.24 -21.55
CA VAL A 650 -75.87 -116.46 -22.87
C VAL A 650 -76.10 -117.89 -23.40
N ILE A 651 -76.14 -118.91 -22.53
CA ILE A 651 -76.37 -120.32 -22.91
C ILE A 651 -77.87 -120.66 -22.82
N THR A 652 -78.63 -120.13 -23.78
CA THR A 652 -80.09 -120.24 -23.82
C THR A 652 -80.60 -121.54 -24.46
N VAL A 653 -79.81 -122.18 -25.33
CA VAL A 653 -80.14 -123.44 -26.01
C VAL A 653 -79.27 -124.57 -25.47
N LYS A 654 -79.91 -125.54 -24.83
CA LYS A 654 -79.25 -126.53 -23.96
C LYS A 654 -79.31 -127.99 -24.47
N ASP A 655 -80.23 -128.33 -25.39
CA ASP A 655 -80.19 -129.61 -26.11
C ASP A 655 -79.37 -129.44 -27.39
N LEU A 656 -78.28 -130.22 -27.52
CA LEU A 656 -77.38 -130.21 -28.66
C LEU A 656 -77.72 -131.30 -29.69
N GLY A 657 -78.64 -132.22 -29.36
CA GLY A 657 -79.12 -133.29 -30.25
C GLY A 657 -78.23 -134.53 -30.30
N ALA A 658 -77.96 -135.02 -31.51
CA ALA A 658 -77.08 -136.17 -31.76
C ALA A 658 -75.72 -135.68 -32.28
N LEU A 659 -74.63 -136.13 -31.66
CA LEU A 659 -73.25 -135.79 -32.00
C LEU A 659 -72.47 -137.05 -32.40
N ASP A 660 -71.41 -136.86 -33.20
CA ASP A 660 -70.55 -137.97 -33.67
C ASP A 660 -69.76 -138.64 -32.53
N ASN A 661 -69.40 -137.87 -31.50
CA ASN A 661 -68.69 -138.33 -30.30
C ASN A 661 -68.96 -137.40 -29.10
N ALA A 662 -68.34 -137.70 -27.96
CA ALA A 662 -68.44 -136.96 -26.70
C ALA A 662 -67.17 -136.17 -26.33
N GLU A 663 -66.38 -135.74 -27.32
CA GLU A 663 -65.15 -134.97 -27.09
C GLU A 663 -65.46 -133.48 -26.86
N ASP A 664 -64.65 -132.81 -26.01
CA ASP A 664 -64.85 -131.39 -25.63
C ASP A 664 -64.97 -130.46 -26.85
N ALA A 665 -64.14 -130.65 -27.88
CA ALA A 665 -64.19 -129.88 -29.11
C ALA A 665 -65.52 -130.02 -29.88
N THR A 666 -66.06 -131.25 -29.96
CA THR A 666 -67.35 -131.54 -30.61
C THR A 666 -68.50 -130.89 -29.85
N VAL A 667 -68.47 -130.97 -28.51
CA VAL A 667 -69.50 -130.40 -27.64
C VAL A 667 -69.41 -128.86 -27.59
N LYS A 668 -68.20 -128.28 -27.59
CA LYS A 668 -68.00 -126.82 -27.73
C LYS A 668 -68.48 -126.30 -29.08
N ALA A 669 -68.18 -127.00 -30.18
CA ALA A 669 -68.67 -126.64 -31.50
C ALA A 669 -70.20 -126.65 -31.56
N ALA A 670 -70.84 -127.69 -31.01
CA ALA A 670 -72.30 -127.77 -30.91
C ALA A 670 -72.90 -126.68 -29.98
N LEU A 671 -72.26 -126.38 -28.85
CA LEU A 671 -72.66 -125.27 -27.97
C LEU A 671 -72.60 -123.92 -28.67
N LYS A 672 -71.57 -123.67 -29.50
CA LYS A 672 -71.42 -122.43 -30.29
C LYS A 672 -72.47 -122.32 -31.40
N ASP A 673 -72.72 -123.41 -32.13
CA ASP A 673 -73.75 -123.49 -33.18
C ASP A 673 -75.17 -123.25 -32.62
N LYS A 674 -75.40 -123.65 -31.37
CA LYS A 674 -76.68 -123.42 -30.66
C LYS A 674 -76.77 -122.08 -29.94
N ASN A 675 -75.63 -121.48 -29.56
CA ASN A 675 -75.53 -120.23 -28.81
C ASN A 675 -74.46 -119.33 -29.44
N ASN A 676 -74.81 -118.66 -30.55
CA ASN A 676 -73.85 -117.92 -31.40
C ASN A 676 -73.00 -116.89 -30.65
N ASP A 677 -73.52 -116.26 -29.60
CA ASP A 677 -72.82 -115.20 -28.86
C ASP A 677 -71.90 -115.73 -27.74
N LEU A 678 -71.95 -117.03 -27.44
CA LEU A 678 -71.12 -117.68 -26.42
C LEU A 678 -69.65 -117.72 -26.84
N ASP A 679 -68.76 -117.04 -26.11
CA ASP A 679 -67.31 -117.28 -26.26
C ASP A 679 -66.97 -118.66 -25.66
N VAL A 680 -66.65 -119.62 -26.53
CA VAL A 680 -66.32 -121.00 -26.15
C VAL A 680 -64.88 -121.19 -25.70
N ASP A 681 -64.02 -120.18 -25.85
CA ASP A 681 -62.69 -120.18 -25.22
C ASP A 681 -62.77 -119.65 -23.78
N ALA A 682 -63.74 -118.77 -23.48
CA ALA A 682 -64.05 -118.29 -22.13
C ALA A 682 -64.78 -119.31 -21.21
N ILE A 683 -65.07 -120.52 -21.70
CA ILE A 683 -65.73 -121.60 -20.92
C ILE A 683 -64.90 -122.88 -20.78
N LYS A 684 -65.19 -123.60 -19.69
CA LYS A 684 -64.76 -124.96 -19.40
C LYS A 684 -65.97 -125.89 -19.39
N LEU A 685 -65.88 -127.06 -20.04
CA LEU A 685 -66.93 -128.08 -19.97
C LEU A 685 -66.62 -129.16 -18.92
N THR A 686 -67.63 -129.92 -18.54
CA THR A 686 -67.51 -131.23 -17.87
C THR A 686 -68.64 -132.12 -18.36
N ILE A 687 -68.29 -133.13 -19.18
CA ILE A 687 -69.21 -134.02 -19.88
C ILE A 687 -69.36 -135.32 -19.08
N SER A 688 -70.60 -135.80 -18.89
CA SER A 688 -70.93 -137.01 -18.15
C SER A 688 -71.84 -137.94 -18.96
N GLN A 689 -71.63 -139.25 -18.86
CA GLN A 689 -72.35 -140.26 -19.65
C GLN A 689 -73.54 -140.86 -18.86
N GLY A 690 -74.66 -141.09 -19.56
CA GLY A 690 -75.84 -141.81 -19.06
C GLY A 690 -75.93 -143.27 -19.51
N ASP A 691 -76.99 -143.96 -19.08
CA ASP A 691 -77.22 -145.38 -19.40
C ASP A 691 -77.39 -145.62 -20.91
N ALA A 692 -76.76 -146.69 -21.41
CA ALA A 692 -76.73 -147.04 -22.82
C ALA A 692 -77.69 -148.18 -23.18
N ILE A 693 -78.43 -148.00 -24.28
CA ILE A 693 -79.01 -149.12 -25.06
C ILE A 693 -78.48 -148.98 -26.51
N THR A 694 -79.34 -148.85 -27.52
CA THR A 694 -78.93 -148.65 -28.93
C THR A 694 -78.35 -147.26 -29.22
N THR A 695 -78.49 -146.33 -28.28
CA THR A 695 -77.87 -145.00 -28.26
C THR A 695 -77.46 -144.68 -26.83
N THR A 696 -76.42 -143.86 -26.66
CA THR A 696 -75.91 -143.38 -25.37
C THR A 696 -76.22 -141.90 -25.21
N SER A 697 -76.70 -141.47 -24.05
CA SER A 697 -76.95 -140.05 -23.73
C SER A 697 -75.84 -139.45 -22.87
N TYR A 698 -75.71 -138.13 -22.90
CA TYR A 698 -74.71 -137.36 -22.16
C TYR A 698 -75.32 -136.07 -21.59
N THR A 699 -74.81 -135.63 -20.43
CA THR A 699 -75.06 -134.33 -19.82
C THR A 699 -73.77 -133.51 -19.76
N VAL A 700 -73.88 -132.17 -19.74
CA VAL A 700 -72.73 -131.26 -19.78
C VAL A 700 -72.93 -130.12 -18.79
N LYS A 701 -71.94 -129.91 -17.92
CA LYS A 701 -71.77 -128.67 -17.15
C LYS A 701 -70.88 -127.69 -17.92
N VAL A 702 -71.23 -126.41 -17.91
CA VAL A 702 -70.46 -125.29 -18.45
C VAL A 702 -70.11 -124.32 -17.33
N GLU A 703 -68.84 -123.96 -17.19
CA GLU A 703 -68.31 -123.04 -16.17
C GLU A 703 -67.52 -121.93 -16.85
N SER A 704 -67.59 -120.69 -16.33
CA SER A 704 -66.71 -119.61 -16.80
C SER A 704 -65.27 -119.89 -16.37
N ASN A 705 -64.33 -119.74 -17.31
CA ASN A 705 -62.89 -119.76 -17.02
C ASN A 705 -62.27 -118.34 -16.98
N ASN A 706 -63.03 -117.31 -17.38
CA ASN A 706 -62.57 -115.93 -17.47
C ASN A 706 -63.54 -114.96 -16.76
N PRO A 707 -63.25 -114.54 -15.51
CA PRO A 707 -64.14 -113.68 -14.72
C PRO A 707 -64.24 -112.24 -15.23
N ASN A 708 -63.42 -111.84 -16.21
CA ASN A 708 -63.50 -110.53 -16.86
C ASN A 708 -64.48 -110.52 -18.06
N ILE A 709 -65.04 -111.68 -18.43
CA ILE A 709 -66.02 -111.81 -19.53
C ILE A 709 -67.36 -112.32 -18.97
N TYR A 710 -67.37 -113.47 -18.28
CA TYR A 710 -68.60 -114.08 -17.78
C TYR A 710 -68.53 -114.51 -16.31
N THR A 711 -69.68 -114.48 -15.66
CA THR A 711 -69.91 -115.00 -14.29
C THR A 711 -70.98 -116.11 -14.27
N GLY A 712 -70.88 -117.05 -13.33
CA GLY A 712 -71.84 -118.16 -13.14
C GLY A 712 -71.48 -119.47 -13.85
N GLU A 713 -72.43 -120.41 -13.86
CA GLU A 713 -72.34 -121.75 -14.43
C GLU A 713 -73.71 -122.24 -14.94
N VAL A 714 -73.72 -123.24 -15.83
CA VAL A 714 -74.91 -123.87 -16.43
C VAL A 714 -74.73 -125.39 -16.37
N THR A 715 -75.76 -126.17 -16.01
CA THR A 715 -75.61 -127.60 -15.65
C THR A 715 -76.53 -128.58 -16.39
N ASP A 716 -77.43 -128.05 -17.21
CA ASP A 716 -78.59 -128.73 -17.79
C ASP A 716 -78.49 -128.91 -19.33
N VAL A 717 -77.26 -128.93 -19.87
CA VAL A 717 -76.97 -129.15 -21.30
C VAL A 717 -76.89 -130.66 -21.60
N VAL A 718 -77.40 -131.13 -22.75
CA VAL A 718 -77.54 -132.57 -23.10
C VAL A 718 -77.25 -132.91 -24.57
N PHE A 719 -76.86 -134.16 -24.84
CA PHE A 719 -76.75 -134.73 -26.20
C PHE A 719 -76.77 -136.27 -26.23
N THR A 720 -76.68 -136.88 -27.42
CA THR A 720 -76.65 -138.34 -27.65
C THR A 720 -75.62 -138.79 -28.71
N VAL A 721 -75.20 -140.05 -28.66
CA VAL A 721 -74.26 -140.71 -29.62
C VAL A 721 -74.75 -142.14 -29.94
N SER A 722 -74.58 -142.60 -31.19
CA SER A 722 -75.03 -143.93 -31.66
C SER A 722 -73.90 -144.97 -31.73
N THR A 723 -74.20 -146.25 -31.53
CA THR A 723 -73.22 -147.36 -31.68
C THR A 723 -73.76 -148.49 -32.57
N GLY A 724 -72.88 -149.12 -33.37
CA GLY A 724 -73.26 -150.04 -34.45
C GLY A 724 -73.37 -151.51 -34.05
N SER A 725 -74.29 -152.24 -34.72
CA SER A 725 -74.56 -153.66 -34.50
C SER A 725 -73.56 -154.61 -35.19
N VAL A 726 -73.46 -155.85 -34.69
CA VAL A 726 -72.76 -156.97 -35.33
C VAL A 726 -73.71 -158.17 -35.45
N GLU A 727 -73.86 -158.71 -36.66
CA GLU A 727 -74.72 -159.87 -36.95
C GLU A 727 -73.94 -161.21 -36.94
N LYS A 728 -74.66 -162.33 -37.00
CA LYS A 728 -74.10 -163.68 -36.81
C LYS A 728 -73.55 -164.29 -38.10
N LEU A 729 -72.61 -165.23 -37.94
CA LEU A 729 -71.86 -165.88 -39.02
C LEU A 729 -72.62 -167.03 -39.73
N ASP A 730 -73.87 -167.28 -39.33
CA ASP A 730 -74.59 -168.53 -39.61
C ASP A 730 -75.00 -168.74 -41.09
N GLU A 731 -74.81 -167.73 -41.97
CA GLU A 731 -75.23 -167.75 -43.38
C GLU A 731 -74.09 -167.89 -44.42
N VAL A 732 -72.80 -167.88 -44.03
CA VAL A 732 -71.73 -167.52 -44.98
C VAL A 732 -71.24 -168.65 -45.93
N ILE A 733 -71.29 -169.95 -45.57
CA ILE A 733 -70.76 -171.02 -46.46
C ILE A 733 -71.64 -172.29 -46.52
N THR A 734 -72.54 -172.31 -47.49
CA THR A 734 -72.87 -173.50 -48.31
C THR A 734 -73.27 -173.03 -49.73
N VAL A 735 -73.08 -173.75 -50.84
CA VAL A 735 -72.09 -174.76 -51.26
C VAL A 735 -72.26 -174.93 -52.80
N LYS A 736 -71.21 -175.25 -53.58
CA LYS A 736 -71.25 -175.79 -54.98
C LYS A 736 -71.65 -174.82 -56.14
N ASP A 737 -71.19 -174.97 -57.40
CA ASP A 737 -70.21 -175.91 -58.01
C ASP A 737 -69.73 -175.54 -59.45
N LEU A 738 -68.62 -176.18 -59.90
CA LEU A 738 -68.31 -176.66 -61.30
C LEU A 738 -68.01 -175.65 -62.46
N VAL A 739 -67.20 -175.90 -63.52
CA VAL A 739 -66.20 -176.95 -63.93
C VAL A 739 -65.04 -176.28 -64.70
N LEU A 740 -63.77 -176.59 -64.38
CA LEU A 740 -62.77 -177.19 -65.31
C LEU A 740 -61.51 -177.68 -64.56
#